data_AF-A0A0Q4SFC4-F1
#
_entry.id   AF-A0A0Q4SFC4-F1
#
_cell.length_a   1.000
_cell.length_b   1.000
_cell.length_c   1.000
_cell.angle_alpha   90.00
_cell.angle_beta   90.00
_cell.angle_gamma   90.00
#
_symmetry.space_group_name_H-M   'P 1'
#
loop_
_entity.id
_entity.type
_entity.pdbx_description
1 polymer ?
#
loop_
_entity_poly.entity_id
_entity_poly.type
_entity_poly.pdbx_seq_one_letter_code
_entity_poly.pdbx_strand_id
1 'polypeptide(L)'
;MLDNQKEEQDFIAFITKCSRNNKKPSTALLAKFYLSLFQIAKKIENSIAVSDELIKLKHHFELSINYLDIPFEQLRGMIDIYGEILPDNQHYDELIDTIAEIEATRISELTSGQTYLNRGITKLKNNLNQESLIYFGRASRKLAKEETQTEFYYCLMLLSDAYSKIGLYWASYSSLVAAANIFANYWYTTGNLSINFLKSVEQILKNETIIGRVPVLLCWFELYSVLQRYFQQETDDNNPENILADHMTDACISIRLLNMNFEDFDNLKHLPDIFKLNDLWLSEDASLYLLGNEHLIELDETKTSLKKENLPDYYNKFANQPFVAQIAYETNFLNTPEVSIESLILGIKLNIKFLQNKELLILAENILAYFESFLATSFEDVFPISENINLVLDFEQIDDNFKLETKSRNHIIVNLKKATAFNGKNFHELMDALLPHVISGNYMIKDYKEFFDRLFKKDEVHERLSVLLQHNNFLTNVLTNNPKFFFQDWITGQVSEYKILRTQSPITIDQVLENKADKKEKKEKLNLKNISHKQIKAQTIINAELWDNAKWKGFGFFSSPQIPFGMLLSFENFDFGKKIFEEWIHKYGKIDKEETISITVIKGINKNKPYWYKVLISKNIDKSTLTNGQFITLSSRFHRMEPNTSTNLNNLLRAYHLFKKFILVPAHVDKDFKMTPIIEAGIIKTELKVREAWEIGIHDFERVVITADDNPIIPENIKDAPILEILKENGSKK
;
A
#
# COMPACT_ATOMS: atom_id res chain seq x y z
N MET A 1 24.51 -54.22 3.71
CA MET A 1 24.61 -53.95 2.25
C MET A 1 23.40 -53.11 1.89
N LEU A 2 23.61 -51.95 1.28
CA LEU A 2 22.52 -51.17 0.71
C LEU A 2 21.89 -51.99 -0.43
N ASP A 3 20.57 -52.15 -0.41
CA ASP A 3 19.84 -52.81 -1.49
C ASP A 3 19.59 -51.77 -2.58
N ASN A 4 20.57 -51.62 -3.47
CA ASN A 4 20.56 -50.58 -4.51
C ASN A 4 19.31 -50.66 -5.40
N GLN A 5 18.73 -51.84 -5.65
CA GLN A 5 17.50 -51.97 -6.43
C GLN A 5 16.29 -51.39 -5.69
N LYS A 6 16.21 -51.64 -4.39
CA LYS A 6 15.14 -51.10 -3.55
C LYS A 6 15.24 -49.59 -3.39
N GLU A 7 16.44 -49.05 -3.14
CA GLU A 7 16.66 -47.61 -3.05
C GLU A 7 16.29 -46.88 -4.34
N GLU A 8 16.63 -47.49 -5.48
CA GLU A 8 16.30 -46.94 -6.79
C GLU A 8 14.78 -46.94 -7.05
N GLN A 9 14.08 -48.04 -6.71
CA GLN A 9 12.62 -48.09 -6.78
C GLN A 9 11.96 -47.05 -5.87
N ASP A 10 12.46 -46.91 -4.65
CA ASP A 10 11.96 -45.93 -3.67
C ASP A 10 12.19 -44.49 -4.16
N PHE A 11 13.35 -44.22 -4.77
CA PHE A 11 13.68 -42.92 -5.37
C PHE A 11 12.78 -42.58 -6.56
N ILE A 12 12.58 -43.52 -7.50
CA ILE A 12 11.68 -43.32 -8.65
C ILE A 12 10.24 -43.10 -8.17
N ALA A 13 9.78 -43.88 -7.20
CA ALA A 13 8.45 -43.72 -6.63
C ALA A 13 8.28 -42.33 -5.99
N PHE A 14 9.29 -41.87 -5.26
CA PHE A 14 9.33 -40.53 -4.67
C PHE A 14 9.29 -39.42 -5.73
N ILE A 15 10.18 -39.44 -6.73
CA ILE A 15 10.21 -38.40 -7.78
C ILE A 15 8.92 -38.44 -8.62
N THR A 16 8.38 -39.63 -8.90
CA THR A 16 7.09 -39.77 -9.62
C THR A 16 5.92 -39.15 -8.83
N LYS A 17 5.95 -39.21 -7.50
CA LYS A 17 4.98 -38.51 -6.67
C LYS A 17 5.17 -36.99 -6.77
N CYS A 18 6.42 -36.51 -6.74
CA CYS A 18 6.74 -35.08 -6.87
C CYS A 18 6.32 -34.51 -8.23
N SER A 19 6.50 -35.25 -9.32
CA SER A 19 6.17 -34.80 -10.69
C SER A 19 4.67 -34.59 -10.94
N ARG A 20 3.82 -35.08 -10.04
CA ARG A 20 2.35 -34.93 -10.07
C ARG A 20 1.84 -33.85 -9.11
N ASN A 21 2.73 -33.12 -8.43
CA ASN A 21 2.34 -32.13 -7.44
C ASN A 21 1.92 -30.79 -8.09
N ASN A 22 0.63 -30.65 -8.37
CA ASN A 22 0.07 -29.43 -8.97
C ASN A 22 0.16 -28.18 -8.08
N LYS A 23 0.44 -28.33 -6.77
CA LYS A 23 0.63 -27.18 -5.86
C LYS A 23 2.03 -26.57 -5.97
N LYS A 24 3.02 -27.32 -6.46
CA LYS A 24 4.41 -26.88 -6.64
C LYS A 24 4.86 -27.16 -8.08
N PRO A 25 4.36 -26.39 -9.07
CA PRO A 25 4.51 -26.72 -10.48
C PRO A 25 5.98 -26.71 -10.96
N SER A 26 6.81 -25.82 -10.42
CA SER A 26 8.25 -25.80 -10.75
C SER A 26 8.97 -27.05 -10.23
N THR A 27 8.76 -27.41 -8.95
CA THR A 27 9.29 -28.67 -8.37
C THR A 27 8.78 -29.89 -9.13
N ALA A 28 7.52 -29.88 -9.56
CA ALA A 28 6.95 -30.95 -10.36
C ALA A 28 7.62 -31.05 -11.75
N LEU A 29 7.91 -29.92 -12.40
CA LEU A 29 8.65 -29.89 -13.66
C LEU A 29 10.09 -30.39 -13.49
N LEU A 30 10.80 -29.94 -12.45
CA LEU A 30 12.15 -30.43 -12.12
C LEU A 30 12.17 -31.95 -11.88
N ALA A 31 11.17 -32.48 -11.18
CA ALA A 31 10.99 -33.92 -11.01
C ALA A 31 10.80 -34.66 -12.35
N LYS A 32 10.11 -34.05 -13.33
CA LYS A 32 9.98 -34.63 -14.68
C LYS A 32 11.30 -34.65 -15.44
N PHE A 33 12.14 -33.63 -15.29
CA PHE A 33 13.50 -33.64 -15.84
C PHE A 33 14.30 -34.83 -15.31
N TYR A 34 14.36 -35.00 -13.99
CA TYR A 34 15.10 -36.10 -13.38
C TYR A 34 14.56 -37.47 -13.78
N LEU A 35 13.24 -37.63 -13.92
CA LEU A 35 12.66 -38.89 -14.42
C LEU A 35 13.09 -39.20 -15.85
N SER A 36 13.06 -38.21 -16.75
CA SER A 36 13.50 -38.42 -18.14
C SER A 36 15.00 -38.74 -18.21
N LEU A 37 15.85 -38.01 -17.48
CA LEU A 37 17.29 -38.27 -17.42
C LEU A 37 17.59 -39.68 -16.90
N PHE A 38 16.88 -40.09 -15.85
CA PHE A 38 16.99 -41.44 -15.29
C PHE A 38 16.55 -42.52 -16.29
N GLN A 39 15.45 -42.30 -17.00
CA GLN A 39 14.97 -43.23 -18.03
C GLN A 39 15.95 -43.35 -19.20
N ILE A 40 16.60 -42.26 -19.60
CA ILE A 40 17.64 -42.27 -20.63
C ILE A 40 18.82 -43.11 -20.18
N ALA A 41 19.36 -42.87 -18.99
CA ALA A 41 20.46 -43.65 -18.43
C ALA A 41 20.17 -45.16 -18.46
N LYS A 42 18.99 -45.56 -17.96
CA LYS A 42 18.56 -46.96 -17.97
C LYS A 42 18.38 -47.55 -19.37
N LYS A 43 17.77 -46.79 -20.29
CA LYS A 43 17.54 -47.27 -21.64
C LYS A 43 18.87 -47.44 -22.39
N ILE A 44 19.82 -46.54 -22.21
CA ILE A 44 21.19 -46.67 -22.74
C ILE A 44 21.87 -47.93 -22.19
N GLU A 45 21.84 -48.14 -20.87
CA GLU A 45 22.43 -49.34 -20.23
C GLU A 45 21.83 -50.63 -20.81
N ASN A 46 20.54 -50.64 -21.11
CA ASN A 46 19.82 -51.78 -21.68
C ASN A 46 19.80 -51.81 -23.22
N SER A 47 20.52 -50.93 -23.91
CA SER A 47 20.55 -50.82 -25.38
C SER A 47 19.16 -50.62 -26.02
N ILE A 48 18.29 -49.83 -25.37
CA ILE A 48 16.94 -49.46 -25.82
C ILE A 48 16.95 -48.03 -26.39
N ALA A 49 16.11 -47.77 -27.39
CA ALA A 49 15.94 -46.43 -27.97
C ALA A 49 15.40 -45.40 -26.95
N VAL A 50 16.02 -44.21 -26.96
CA VAL A 50 15.76 -43.10 -26.02
C VAL A 50 14.96 -41.93 -26.61
N SER A 51 14.50 -42.06 -27.86
CA SER A 51 13.85 -40.98 -28.62
C SER A 51 12.68 -40.33 -27.87
N ASP A 52 11.82 -41.12 -27.24
CA ASP A 52 10.66 -40.61 -26.49
C ASP A 52 11.07 -39.75 -25.29
N GLU A 53 12.14 -40.13 -24.59
CA GLU A 53 12.65 -39.39 -23.44
C GLU A 53 13.34 -38.10 -23.86
N LEU A 54 14.05 -38.10 -25.00
CA LEU A 54 14.66 -36.90 -25.58
C LEU A 54 13.58 -35.88 -26.00
N ILE A 55 12.50 -36.35 -26.65
CA ILE A 55 11.35 -35.50 -26.99
C ILE A 55 10.71 -34.91 -25.73
N LYS A 56 10.55 -35.71 -24.67
CA LYS A 56 10.04 -35.21 -23.38
C LYS A 56 10.97 -34.16 -22.78
N LEU A 57 12.29 -34.39 -22.80
CA LEU A 57 13.26 -33.42 -22.28
C LEU A 57 13.21 -32.11 -23.04
N LYS A 58 13.14 -32.15 -24.37
CA LYS A 58 12.97 -30.97 -25.21
C LYS A 58 11.74 -30.18 -24.78
N HIS A 59 10.60 -30.86 -24.63
CA HIS A 59 9.37 -30.24 -24.15
C HIS A 59 9.50 -29.68 -22.72
N HIS A 60 10.21 -30.38 -21.83
CA HIS A 60 10.46 -29.87 -20.48
C HIS A 60 11.30 -28.59 -20.49
N PHE A 61 12.32 -28.49 -21.35
CA PHE A 61 13.11 -27.26 -21.54
C PHE A 61 12.27 -26.11 -22.08
N GLU A 62 11.39 -26.35 -23.07
CA GLU A 62 10.45 -25.35 -23.58
C GLU A 62 9.53 -24.84 -22.46
N LEU A 63 9.01 -25.75 -21.62
CA LEU A 63 8.19 -25.38 -20.47
C LEU A 63 8.97 -24.60 -19.40
N SER A 64 10.26 -24.89 -19.24
CA SER A 64 11.10 -24.31 -18.18
C SER A 64 11.24 -22.79 -18.27
N ILE A 65 11.05 -22.21 -19.47
CA ILE A 65 11.09 -20.77 -19.74
C ILE A 65 10.10 -20.00 -18.83
N ASN A 66 9.02 -20.65 -18.40
CA ASN A 66 7.99 -20.02 -17.57
C ASN A 66 8.26 -20.09 -16.05
N TYR A 67 9.36 -20.71 -15.62
CA TYR A 67 9.68 -20.96 -14.21
C TYR A 67 11.05 -20.39 -13.85
N LEU A 68 11.10 -19.50 -12.87
CA LEU A 68 12.30 -18.72 -12.49
C LEU A 68 13.34 -19.55 -11.71
N ASP A 69 12.91 -20.65 -11.10
CA ASP A 69 13.63 -21.47 -10.13
C ASP A 69 14.10 -22.82 -10.70
N ILE A 70 13.97 -23.04 -12.02
CA ILE A 70 14.51 -24.23 -12.68
C ILE A 70 16.03 -24.06 -12.91
N PRO A 71 16.86 -25.04 -12.49
CA PRO A 71 18.31 -24.95 -12.58
C PRO A 71 18.82 -25.28 -13.99
N PHE A 72 18.70 -24.31 -14.91
CA PHE A 72 18.96 -24.49 -16.35
C PHE A 72 20.38 -24.99 -16.65
N GLU A 73 21.41 -24.33 -16.08
CA GLU A 73 22.82 -24.69 -16.33
C GLU A 73 23.15 -26.10 -15.83
N GLN A 74 22.61 -26.48 -14.65
CA GLN A 74 22.81 -27.83 -14.13
C GLN A 74 22.17 -28.88 -15.03
N LEU A 75 20.92 -28.65 -15.45
CA LEU A 75 20.18 -29.56 -16.32
C LEU A 75 20.86 -29.70 -17.68
N ARG A 76 21.34 -28.61 -18.26
CA ARG A 76 22.15 -28.62 -19.49
C ARG A 76 23.42 -29.45 -19.30
N GLY A 77 24.18 -29.21 -18.23
CA GLY A 77 25.41 -29.97 -17.97
C GLY A 77 25.16 -31.47 -17.84
N MET A 78 24.00 -31.89 -17.33
CA MET A 78 23.59 -33.31 -17.31
C MET A 78 23.28 -33.86 -18.70
N ILE A 79 22.76 -33.04 -19.61
CA ILE A 79 22.44 -33.42 -20.99
C ILE A 79 23.72 -33.61 -21.79
N ASP A 80 24.67 -32.68 -21.67
CA ASP A 80 25.93 -32.66 -22.42
C ASP A 80 26.73 -33.98 -22.29
N ILE A 81 26.60 -34.67 -21.15
CA ILE A 81 27.21 -36.00 -20.90
C ILE A 81 26.77 -37.04 -21.94
N TYR A 82 25.53 -36.95 -22.45
CA TYR A 82 25.01 -37.90 -23.43
C TYR A 82 25.45 -37.62 -24.87
N GLY A 83 26.10 -36.48 -25.15
CA GLY A 83 26.50 -36.10 -26.50
C GLY A 83 27.50 -37.06 -27.13
N GLU A 84 28.49 -37.53 -26.36
CA GLU A 84 29.44 -38.54 -26.83
C GLU A 84 28.79 -39.93 -26.98
N ILE A 85 27.71 -40.20 -26.24
CA ILE A 85 27.00 -41.48 -26.23
C ILE A 85 25.99 -41.58 -27.38
N LEU A 86 25.42 -40.46 -27.79
CA LEU A 86 24.38 -40.35 -28.82
C LEU A 86 24.84 -39.49 -30.02
N PRO A 87 25.98 -39.80 -30.68
CA PRO A 87 26.59 -38.91 -31.68
C PRO A 87 25.84 -38.81 -33.02
N ASP A 88 24.88 -39.71 -33.29
CA ASP A 88 24.08 -39.76 -34.52
C ASP A 88 22.59 -39.94 -34.18
N ASN A 89 22.07 -39.08 -33.29
CA ASN A 89 20.67 -39.12 -32.87
C ASN A 89 19.98 -37.78 -33.14
N GLN A 90 19.10 -37.76 -34.15
CA GLN A 90 18.37 -36.56 -34.56
C GLN A 90 17.58 -35.89 -33.41
N HIS A 91 16.96 -36.66 -32.50
CA HIS A 91 16.20 -36.08 -31.39
C HIS A 91 17.11 -35.46 -30.31
N TYR A 92 18.35 -35.94 -30.21
CA TYR A 92 19.36 -35.33 -29.36
C TYR A 92 19.84 -34.01 -29.99
N ASP A 93 20.10 -33.98 -31.29
CA ASP A 93 20.47 -32.75 -32.01
C ASP A 93 19.37 -31.67 -31.88
N GLU A 94 18.10 -32.04 -32.11
CA GLU A 94 16.97 -31.13 -31.92
C GLU A 94 16.83 -30.61 -30.48
N LEU A 95 17.19 -31.42 -29.48
CA LEU A 95 17.21 -31.03 -28.08
C LEU A 95 18.34 -30.03 -27.81
N ILE A 96 19.54 -30.27 -28.35
CA ILE A 96 20.68 -29.36 -28.24
C ILE A 96 20.38 -28.01 -28.92
N ASP A 97 19.80 -28.01 -30.12
CA ASP A 97 19.37 -26.78 -30.80
C ASP A 97 18.38 -25.98 -29.94
N THR A 98 17.40 -26.66 -29.33
CA THR A 98 16.42 -26.04 -28.42
C THR A 98 17.10 -25.44 -27.19
N ILE A 99 18.04 -26.15 -26.58
CA ILE A 99 18.81 -25.66 -25.43
C ILE A 99 19.62 -24.42 -25.81
N ALA A 100 20.26 -24.42 -26.98
CA ALA A 100 21.06 -23.30 -27.47
C ALA A 100 20.21 -22.03 -27.73
N GLU A 101 19.01 -22.19 -28.31
CA GLU A 101 18.06 -21.07 -28.50
C GLU A 101 17.60 -20.46 -27.17
N ILE A 102 17.29 -21.32 -26.19
CA ILE A 102 16.91 -20.88 -24.84
C ILE A 102 18.09 -20.15 -24.18
N GLU A 103 19.30 -20.71 -24.24
CA GLU A 103 20.50 -20.10 -23.69
C GLU A 103 20.77 -18.71 -24.30
N ALA A 104 20.70 -18.57 -25.63
CA ALA A 104 20.89 -17.30 -26.30
C ALA A 104 19.91 -16.22 -25.81
N THR A 105 18.64 -16.58 -25.61
CA THR A 105 17.62 -15.70 -25.04
C THR A 105 17.96 -15.34 -23.59
N ARG A 106 18.34 -16.32 -22.78
CA ARG A 106 18.71 -16.11 -21.37
C ARG A 106 19.88 -15.14 -21.23
N ILE A 107 20.96 -15.30 -22.00
CA ILE A 107 22.14 -14.43 -21.98
C ILE A 107 21.77 -12.98 -22.33
N SER A 108 20.91 -12.79 -23.34
CA SER A 108 20.39 -11.49 -23.75
C SER A 108 19.59 -10.80 -22.63
N GLU A 109 18.71 -11.57 -21.99
CA GLU A 109 17.95 -11.09 -20.82
C GLU A 109 18.86 -10.73 -19.64
N LEU A 110 19.87 -11.55 -19.34
CA LEU A 110 20.82 -11.28 -18.25
C LEU A 110 21.56 -9.96 -18.46
N THR A 111 22.09 -9.76 -19.67
CA THR A 111 22.84 -8.54 -20.05
C THR A 111 21.96 -7.29 -19.93
N SER A 112 20.71 -7.37 -20.41
CA SER A 112 19.75 -6.27 -20.30
C SER A 112 19.30 -6.03 -18.86
N GLY A 113 19.08 -7.10 -18.08
CA GLY A 113 18.76 -7.04 -16.65
C GLY A 113 19.85 -6.31 -15.84
N GLN A 114 21.12 -6.66 -16.04
CA GLN A 114 22.26 -5.98 -15.40
C GLN A 114 22.35 -4.49 -15.80
N THR A 115 22.10 -4.18 -17.07
CA THR A 115 22.07 -2.80 -17.57
C THR A 115 20.99 -1.98 -16.85
N TYR A 116 19.78 -2.53 -16.71
CA TYR A 116 18.68 -1.88 -16.00
C TYR A 116 18.96 -1.76 -14.51
N LEU A 117 19.52 -2.78 -13.86
CA LEU A 117 19.92 -2.73 -12.45
C LEU A 117 20.89 -1.56 -12.19
N ASN A 118 21.95 -1.44 -13.00
CA ASN A 118 22.93 -0.35 -12.89
C ASN A 118 22.29 1.03 -13.10
N ARG A 119 21.35 1.14 -14.04
CA ARG A 119 20.62 2.38 -14.27
C ARG A 119 19.71 2.73 -13.09
N GLY A 120 19.01 1.75 -12.53
CA GLY A 120 18.18 1.89 -11.34
C GLY A 120 19.00 2.36 -10.14
N ILE A 121 20.18 1.76 -9.90
CA ILE A 121 21.11 2.18 -8.83
C ILE A 121 21.49 3.65 -9.01
N THR A 122 21.82 4.06 -10.23
CA THR A 122 22.17 5.45 -10.52
C THR A 122 21.00 6.38 -10.20
N LYS A 123 19.77 6.02 -10.58
CA LYS A 123 18.58 6.83 -10.29
C LYS A 123 18.30 6.93 -8.78
N LEU A 124 18.37 5.81 -8.08
CA LEU A 124 18.14 5.74 -6.63
C LEU A 124 19.15 6.58 -5.84
N LYS A 125 20.44 6.52 -6.20
CA LYS A 125 21.51 7.35 -5.60
C LYS A 125 21.29 8.86 -5.79
N ASN A 126 20.51 9.25 -6.80
CA ASN A 126 20.18 10.65 -7.10
C ASN A 126 18.76 11.01 -6.62
N ASN A 127 18.17 10.25 -5.68
CA ASN A 127 16.82 10.45 -5.13
C ASN A 127 15.68 10.42 -6.17
N LEU A 128 15.92 9.84 -7.36
CA LEU A 128 14.91 9.63 -8.40
C LEU A 128 14.19 8.31 -8.16
N ASN A 129 13.52 8.20 -7.00
CA ASN A 129 12.98 6.94 -6.47
C ASN A 129 11.94 6.31 -7.42
N GLN A 130 10.99 7.10 -7.92
CA GLN A 130 9.96 6.63 -8.85
C GLN A 130 10.57 6.07 -10.15
N GLU A 131 11.56 6.76 -10.72
CA GLU A 131 12.24 6.29 -11.93
C GLU A 131 13.10 5.05 -11.66
N SER A 132 13.72 4.96 -10.47
CA SER A 132 14.51 3.79 -10.10
C SER A 132 13.65 2.52 -10.04
N LEU A 133 12.42 2.60 -9.54
CA LEU A 133 11.47 1.48 -9.50
C LEU A 133 11.15 0.95 -10.89
N ILE A 134 11.04 1.82 -11.90
CA ILE A 134 10.81 1.39 -13.29
C ILE A 134 11.98 0.50 -13.75
N TYR A 135 13.21 0.96 -13.56
CA TYR A 135 14.40 0.21 -13.98
C TYR A 135 14.61 -1.08 -13.20
N PHE A 136 14.42 -1.06 -11.88
CA PHE A 136 14.50 -2.29 -11.09
C PHE A 136 13.37 -3.28 -11.45
N GLY A 137 12.16 -2.79 -11.73
CA GLY A 137 11.07 -3.62 -12.22
C GLY A 137 11.43 -4.35 -13.50
N ARG A 138 11.97 -3.64 -14.50
CA ARG A 138 12.46 -4.24 -15.76
C ARG A 138 13.64 -5.22 -15.56
N ALA A 139 14.46 -5.00 -14.54
CA ALA A 139 15.57 -5.90 -14.21
C ALA A 139 15.10 -7.19 -13.52
N SER A 140 14.06 -7.10 -12.68
CA SER A 140 13.67 -8.15 -11.72
C SER A 140 13.48 -9.53 -12.36
N ARG A 141 12.55 -9.70 -13.30
CA ARG A 141 12.32 -10.99 -13.97
C ARG A 141 13.53 -11.44 -14.79
N LYS A 142 14.21 -10.50 -15.45
CA LYS A 142 15.37 -10.79 -16.29
C LYS A 142 16.53 -11.39 -15.49
N LEU A 143 16.68 -10.98 -14.22
CA LEU A 143 17.69 -11.47 -13.28
C LEU A 143 17.21 -12.66 -12.43
N ALA A 144 15.90 -12.94 -12.38
CA ALA A 144 15.32 -14.02 -11.59
C ALA A 144 15.63 -15.40 -12.20
N LYS A 145 16.88 -15.81 -12.08
CA LYS A 145 17.49 -17.02 -12.63
C LYS A 145 18.50 -17.59 -11.62
N GLU A 146 18.82 -18.88 -11.74
CA GLU A 146 19.78 -19.54 -10.85
C GLU A 146 21.17 -18.90 -10.92
N GLU A 147 21.65 -18.63 -12.12
CA GLU A 147 22.99 -18.10 -12.40
C GLU A 147 23.19 -16.65 -11.93
N THR A 148 22.11 -15.91 -11.66
CA THR A 148 22.15 -14.50 -11.20
C THR A 148 21.39 -14.25 -9.91
N GLN A 149 21.30 -15.25 -9.04
CA GLN A 149 20.63 -15.13 -7.75
C GLN A 149 21.16 -13.96 -6.90
N THR A 150 22.46 -13.68 -6.98
CA THR A 150 23.08 -12.57 -6.23
C THR A 150 22.63 -11.21 -6.75
N GLU A 151 22.64 -11.00 -8.07
CA GLU A 151 22.14 -9.77 -8.69
C GLU A 151 20.64 -9.60 -8.48
N PHE A 152 19.88 -10.68 -8.55
CA PHE A 152 18.45 -10.65 -8.28
C PHE A 152 18.16 -10.29 -6.82
N TYR A 153 18.91 -10.85 -5.87
CA TYR A 153 18.86 -10.45 -4.47
C TYR A 153 19.09 -8.95 -4.31
N TYR A 154 20.16 -8.40 -4.89
CA TYR A 154 20.41 -6.95 -4.81
C TYR A 154 19.30 -6.14 -5.48
N CYS A 155 18.76 -6.61 -6.60
CA CYS A 155 17.62 -5.97 -7.26
C CYS A 155 16.40 -5.89 -6.34
N LEU A 156 16.06 -6.96 -5.61
CA LEU A 156 14.95 -7.01 -4.66
C LEU A 156 15.18 -6.10 -3.44
N MET A 157 16.40 -6.07 -2.90
CA MET A 157 16.76 -5.16 -1.81
C MET A 157 16.64 -3.69 -2.23
N LEU A 158 17.05 -3.36 -3.46
CA LEU A 158 16.97 -2.01 -4.02
C LEU A 158 15.53 -1.62 -4.41
N LEU A 159 14.71 -2.58 -4.87
CA LEU A 159 13.26 -2.39 -5.02
C LEU A 159 12.63 -2.01 -3.69
N SER A 160 12.96 -2.75 -2.64
CA SER A 160 12.47 -2.46 -1.29
C SER A 160 12.84 -1.05 -0.81
N ASP A 161 14.11 -0.64 -0.96
CA ASP A 161 14.55 0.71 -0.59
C ASP A 161 13.79 1.79 -1.38
N ALA A 162 13.64 1.59 -2.69
CA ALA A 162 12.93 2.54 -3.55
C ALA A 162 11.43 2.65 -3.19
N TYR A 163 10.76 1.54 -2.89
CA TYR A 163 9.37 1.53 -2.41
C TYR A 163 9.23 2.23 -1.05
N SER A 164 10.09 1.89 -0.08
CA SER A 164 10.08 2.47 1.27
C SER A 164 10.27 3.99 1.24
N LYS A 165 11.18 4.49 0.39
CA LYS A 165 11.43 5.93 0.17
C LYS A 165 10.25 6.70 -0.41
N ILE A 166 9.32 6.03 -1.09
CA ILE A 166 8.07 6.66 -1.57
C ILE A 166 6.86 6.31 -0.71
N GLY A 167 7.05 5.63 0.42
CA GLY A 167 6.01 5.34 1.41
C GLY A 167 5.15 4.12 1.11
N LEU A 168 5.66 3.16 0.34
CA LEU A 168 4.96 1.93 -0.06
C LEU A 168 5.57 0.71 0.66
N TYR A 169 5.16 0.47 1.90
CA TYR A 169 5.84 -0.49 2.78
C TYR A 169 5.41 -1.94 2.58
N TRP A 170 4.25 -2.20 1.98
CA TRP A 170 3.77 -3.54 1.68
C TRP A 170 4.48 -4.13 0.45
N ALA A 171 4.68 -3.33 -0.59
CA ALA A 171 5.50 -3.69 -1.74
C ALA A 171 6.98 -3.84 -1.36
N SER A 172 7.47 -2.99 -0.44
CA SER A 172 8.80 -3.12 0.16
C SER A 172 8.94 -4.43 0.95
N TYR A 173 8.02 -4.72 1.87
CA TYR A 173 7.96 -5.97 2.63
C TYR A 173 7.99 -7.19 1.72
N SER A 174 7.13 -7.24 0.70
CA SER A 174 7.09 -8.38 -0.21
C SER A 174 8.39 -8.58 -1.00
N SER A 175 9.07 -7.49 -1.36
CA SER A 175 10.37 -7.57 -2.05
C SER A 175 11.45 -8.15 -1.12
N LEU A 176 11.43 -7.78 0.16
CA LEU A 176 12.35 -8.32 1.16
C LEU A 176 12.09 -9.79 1.48
N VAL A 177 10.82 -10.20 1.57
CA VAL A 177 10.45 -11.61 1.73
C VAL A 177 10.95 -12.45 0.56
N ALA A 178 10.82 -11.95 -0.67
CA ALA A 178 11.38 -12.61 -1.85
C ALA A 178 12.92 -12.72 -1.77
N ALA A 179 13.61 -11.66 -1.30
CA ALA A 179 15.06 -11.65 -1.12
C ALA A 179 15.52 -12.67 -0.06
N ALA A 180 14.84 -12.73 1.08
CA ALA A 180 15.10 -13.69 2.13
C ALA A 180 14.88 -15.14 1.65
N ASN A 181 13.84 -15.39 0.86
CA ASN A 181 13.53 -16.71 0.33
C ASN A 181 14.65 -17.26 -0.58
N ILE A 182 15.39 -16.42 -1.32
CA ILE A 182 16.54 -16.88 -2.13
C ILE A 182 17.55 -17.61 -1.23
N PHE A 183 17.92 -17.01 -0.10
CA PHE A 183 18.93 -17.59 0.80
C PHE A 183 18.37 -18.62 1.79
N ALA A 184 17.08 -18.60 2.07
CA ALA A 184 16.42 -19.72 2.74
C ALA A 184 16.48 -20.98 1.86
N ASN A 185 16.18 -20.86 0.57
CA ASN A 185 16.32 -21.97 -0.38
C ASN A 185 17.77 -22.44 -0.51
N TYR A 186 18.73 -21.51 -0.61
CA TYR A 186 20.16 -21.84 -0.60
C TYR A 186 20.56 -22.66 0.63
N TRP A 187 20.04 -22.31 1.81
CA TRP A 187 20.29 -23.07 3.02
C TRP A 187 19.67 -24.47 2.97
N TYR A 188 18.42 -24.61 2.52
CA TYR A 188 17.79 -25.93 2.40
C TYR A 188 18.46 -26.85 1.38
N THR A 189 19.07 -26.29 0.31
CA THR A 189 19.71 -27.09 -0.74
C THR A 189 21.16 -27.41 -0.42
N THR A 190 21.91 -26.49 0.18
CA THR A 190 23.36 -26.66 0.41
C THR A 190 23.73 -27.01 1.84
N GLY A 191 22.82 -26.79 2.80
CA GLY A 191 23.10 -26.87 4.23
C GLY A 191 23.87 -25.66 4.78
N ASN A 192 24.28 -24.71 3.94
CA ASN A 192 25.06 -23.54 4.32
C ASN A 192 24.19 -22.29 4.46
N LEU A 193 24.40 -21.51 5.52
CA LEU A 193 23.76 -20.21 5.69
C LEU A 193 24.58 -19.11 4.99
N SER A 194 23.89 -18.13 4.42
CA SER A 194 24.49 -16.94 3.85
C SER A 194 24.23 -15.72 4.73
N ILE A 195 25.23 -14.85 4.91
CA ILE A 195 25.07 -13.57 5.62
C ILE A 195 23.99 -12.68 4.99
N ASN A 196 23.71 -12.85 3.69
CA ASN A 196 22.65 -12.12 3.02
C ASN A 196 21.25 -12.55 3.51
N PHE A 197 21.09 -13.75 4.08
CA PHE A 197 19.86 -14.14 4.74
C PHE A 197 19.62 -13.27 5.98
N LEU A 198 20.64 -13.13 6.83
CA LEU A 198 20.58 -12.24 8.01
C LEU A 198 20.25 -10.80 7.59
N LYS A 199 20.98 -10.25 6.61
CA LYS A 199 20.75 -8.88 6.11
C LYS A 199 19.34 -8.66 5.55
N SER A 200 18.74 -9.70 4.93
CA SER A 200 17.36 -9.63 4.48
C SER A 200 16.41 -9.48 5.66
N VAL A 201 16.58 -10.30 6.70
CA VAL A 201 15.75 -10.27 7.90
C VAL A 201 15.92 -8.95 8.66
N GLU A 202 17.13 -8.39 8.74
CA GLU A 202 17.36 -7.05 9.32
C GLU A 202 16.54 -5.95 8.62
N GLN A 203 16.50 -5.97 7.28
CA GLN A 203 15.69 -5.01 6.55
C GLN A 203 14.18 -5.28 6.71
N ILE A 204 13.76 -6.54 6.85
CA ILE A 204 12.37 -6.86 7.20
C ILE A 204 12.00 -6.27 8.56
N LEU A 205 12.83 -6.45 9.59
CA LEU A 205 12.60 -5.86 10.92
C LEU A 205 12.49 -4.34 10.83
N LYS A 206 13.41 -3.68 10.11
CA LYS A 206 13.33 -2.24 9.87
C LYS A 206 12.00 -1.83 9.21
N ASN A 207 11.56 -2.56 8.19
CA ASN A 207 10.28 -2.28 7.53
C ASN A 207 9.07 -2.53 8.46
N GLU A 208 9.10 -3.62 9.25
CA GLU A 208 8.03 -3.94 10.20
C GLU A 208 7.93 -2.92 11.34
N THR A 209 9.03 -2.30 11.79
CA THR A 209 8.95 -1.20 12.76
C THR A 209 8.19 0.00 12.18
N ILE A 210 8.30 0.24 10.87
CA ILE A 210 7.55 1.32 10.18
C ILE A 210 6.06 0.95 10.06
N ILE A 211 5.76 -0.29 9.67
CA ILE A 211 4.38 -0.79 9.52
C ILE A 211 3.67 -0.89 10.88
N GLY A 212 4.30 -1.53 11.86
CA GLY A 212 3.82 -1.58 13.25
C GLY A 212 3.08 -2.85 13.68
N ARG A 213 3.23 -3.98 12.98
CA ARG A 213 2.60 -5.26 13.34
C ARG A 213 3.42 -6.03 14.38
N VAL A 214 3.13 -5.83 15.66
CA VAL A 214 3.99 -6.35 16.74
C VAL A 214 4.17 -7.88 16.70
N PRO A 215 3.13 -8.72 16.57
CA PRO A 215 3.33 -10.18 16.53
C PRO A 215 4.10 -10.66 15.28
N VAL A 216 3.86 -10.04 14.12
CA VAL A 216 4.56 -10.38 12.87
C VAL A 216 6.03 -10.00 12.96
N LEU A 217 6.34 -8.83 13.54
CA LEU A 217 7.69 -8.40 13.82
C LEU A 217 8.41 -9.40 14.73
N LEU A 218 7.78 -9.78 15.86
CA LEU A 218 8.34 -10.76 16.79
C LEU A 218 8.65 -12.11 16.09
N CYS A 219 7.80 -12.53 15.15
CA CYS A 219 8.05 -13.76 14.37
C CYS A 219 9.31 -13.65 13.51
N TRP A 220 9.56 -12.50 12.88
CA TRP A 220 10.80 -12.24 12.15
C TRP A 220 12.00 -12.07 13.09
N PHE A 221 11.77 -11.53 14.29
CA PHE A 221 12.80 -11.35 15.30
C PHE A 221 13.31 -12.69 15.83
N GLU A 222 12.43 -13.68 16.06
CA GLU A 222 12.85 -15.04 16.41
C GLU A 222 13.81 -15.63 15.37
N LEU A 223 13.53 -15.45 14.07
CA LEU A 223 14.44 -15.89 13.00
C LEU A 223 15.74 -15.09 13.01
N TYR A 224 15.68 -13.77 13.20
CA TYR A 224 16.86 -12.91 13.32
C TYR A 224 17.78 -13.39 14.44
N SER A 225 17.26 -13.65 15.65
CA SER A 225 18.05 -14.08 16.80
C SER A 225 18.79 -15.40 16.53
N VAL A 226 18.18 -16.32 15.77
CA VAL A 226 18.85 -17.58 15.37
C VAL A 226 19.97 -17.30 14.38
N LEU A 227 19.72 -16.49 13.35
CA LEU A 227 20.71 -16.17 12.31
C LEU A 227 21.88 -15.35 12.87
N GLN A 228 21.59 -14.35 13.71
CA GLN A 228 22.59 -13.47 14.32
C GLN A 228 23.57 -14.27 15.20
N ARG A 229 23.07 -15.24 15.98
CA ARG A 229 23.93 -16.13 16.78
C ARG A 229 24.84 -16.99 15.90
N TYR A 230 24.38 -17.41 14.72
CA TYR A 230 25.21 -18.16 13.78
C TYR A 230 26.34 -17.29 13.20
N PHE A 231 26.05 -16.03 12.86
CA PHE A 231 27.00 -15.10 12.22
C PHE A 231 27.77 -14.20 13.20
N GLN A 232 27.67 -14.44 14.51
CA GLN A 232 28.22 -13.55 15.54
C GLN A 232 29.70 -13.17 15.31
N GLN A 233 30.52 -14.12 14.84
CA GLN A 233 31.94 -13.88 14.55
C GLN A 233 32.19 -13.04 13.29
N GLU A 234 31.27 -13.04 12.32
CA GLU A 234 31.36 -12.27 11.08
C GLU A 234 30.76 -10.86 11.22
N THR A 235 29.88 -10.67 12.21
CA THR A 235 29.19 -9.40 12.49
C THR A 235 29.87 -8.54 13.56
N ASP A 236 30.89 -9.08 14.26
CA ASP A 236 31.76 -8.35 15.19
C ASP A 236 32.69 -7.37 14.42
N ASP A 237 32.08 -6.43 13.70
CA ASP A 237 32.78 -5.24 13.24
C ASP A 237 33.08 -4.39 14.47
N ASN A 238 34.35 -4.22 14.82
CA ASN A 238 34.84 -3.42 15.95
C ASN A 238 34.56 -1.90 15.81
N ASN A 239 33.55 -1.51 15.04
CA ASN A 239 33.14 -0.13 14.87
C ASN A 239 32.06 0.23 15.92
N PRO A 240 32.40 0.95 17.00
CA PRO A 240 31.48 1.30 18.07
C PRO A 240 30.32 2.23 17.64
N GLU A 241 30.35 2.76 16.42
CA GLU A 241 29.26 3.58 15.87
C GLU A 241 28.13 2.76 15.21
N ASN A 242 28.34 1.46 14.95
CA ASN A 242 27.32 0.64 14.30
C ASN A 242 26.35 0.05 15.33
N ILE A 243 25.10 0.53 15.33
CA ILE A 243 24.06 -0.01 16.22
C ILE A 243 23.53 -1.31 15.60
N LEU A 244 23.62 -2.41 16.36
CA LEU A 244 23.07 -3.70 15.95
C LEU A 244 21.57 -3.61 15.67
N ALA A 245 21.10 -4.45 14.74
CA ALA A 245 19.72 -4.41 14.27
C ALA A 245 18.70 -4.76 15.38
N ASP A 246 19.07 -5.60 16.35
CA ASP A 246 18.25 -5.89 17.53
C ASP A 246 18.01 -4.65 18.40
N HIS A 247 19.07 -3.92 18.78
CA HIS A 247 18.98 -2.71 19.58
C HIS A 247 18.15 -1.63 18.89
N MET A 248 18.35 -1.44 17.57
CA MET A 248 17.53 -0.52 16.79
C MET A 248 16.06 -0.96 16.74
N THR A 249 15.81 -2.24 16.55
CA THR A 249 14.46 -2.79 16.49
C THR A 249 13.74 -2.61 17.82
N ASP A 250 14.38 -2.96 18.93
CA ASP A 250 13.83 -2.79 20.28
C ASP A 250 13.54 -1.32 20.61
N ALA A 251 14.47 -0.42 20.26
CA ALA A 251 14.27 1.00 20.46
C ALA A 251 13.08 1.53 19.65
N CYS A 252 12.95 1.13 18.38
CA CYS A 252 11.83 1.52 17.53
C CYS A 252 10.49 0.99 18.06
N ILE A 253 10.41 -0.28 18.46
CA ILE A 253 9.20 -0.86 19.07
C ILE A 253 8.83 -0.10 20.35
N SER A 254 9.80 0.16 21.22
CA SER A 254 9.58 0.93 22.45
C SER A 254 8.96 2.30 22.15
N ILE A 255 9.49 3.04 21.17
CA ILE A 255 8.93 4.33 20.75
C ILE A 255 7.49 4.17 20.25
N ARG A 256 7.19 3.10 19.50
CA ARG A 256 5.81 2.82 19.05
C ARG A 256 4.87 2.58 20.21
N LEU A 257 5.27 1.78 21.20
CA LEU A 257 4.47 1.51 22.38
C LEU A 257 4.18 2.80 23.15
N LEU A 258 5.20 3.64 23.35
CA LEU A 258 5.08 4.92 24.06
C LEU A 258 4.16 5.93 23.35
N ASN A 259 3.94 5.78 22.04
CA ASN A 259 3.03 6.63 21.26
C ASN A 259 1.63 6.02 21.06
N MET A 260 1.30 4.92 21.75
CA MET A 260 -0.05 4.34 21.70
C MET A 260 -1.09 5.19 22.43
N ASN A 261 -2.34 5.10 21.98
CA ASN A 261 -3.46 5.66 22.70
C ASN A 261 -3.71 4.87 24.00
N PHE A 262 -4.12 5.58 25.05
CA PHE A 262 -4.42 4.97 26.35
C PHE A 262 -5.51 3.88 26.26
N GLU A 263 -6.47 4.05 25.34
CA GLU A 263 -7.56 3.09 25.08
C GLU A 263 -7.04 1.71 24.65
N ASP A 264 -5.84 1.65 24.06
CA ASP A 264 -5.24 0.41 23.53
C ASP A 264 -4.29 -0.28 24.53
N PHE A 265 -4.11 0.25 25.75
CA PHE A 265 -3.17 -0.29 26.74
C PHE A 265 -3.54 -1.71 27.22
N ASP A 266 -4.78 -2.15 26.99
CA ASP A 266 -5.20 -3.53 27.26
C ASP A 266 -4.34 -4.56 26.51
N ASN A 267 -3.86 -4.19 25.30
CA ASN A 267 -2.97 -5.05 24.51
C ASN A 267 -1.57 -5.22 25.13
N LEU A 268 -1.18 -4.40 26.11
CA LEU A 268 0.15 -4.45 26.72
C LEU A 268 0.27 -5.49 27.83
N LYS A 269 -0.82 -6.03 28.36
CA LYS A 269 -0.82 -6.82 29.62
C LYS A 269 0.10 -8.03 29.63
N HIS A 270 0.36 -8.65 28.49
CA HIS A 270 1.23 -9.82 28.36
C HIS A 270 2.60 -9.49 27.74
N LEU A 271 2.76 -8.27 27.21
CA LEU A 271 3.95 -7.89 26.46
C LEU A 271 5.24 -7.84 27.28
N PRO A 272 5.26 -7.44 28.58
CA PRO A 272 6.51 -7.42 29.34
C PRO A 272 7.24 -8.77 29.30
N ASP A 273 6.55 -9.87 29.61
CA ASP A 273 7.16 -11.21 29.58
C ASP A 273 7.48 -11.66 28.15
N ILE A 274 6.65 -11.32 27.16
CA ILE A 274 6.94 -11.64 25.76
C ILE A 274 8.22 -10.96 25.29
N PHE A 275 8.40 -9.67 25.58
CA PHE A 275 9.60 -8.92 25.23
C PHE A 275 10.82 -9.42 25.99
N LYS A 276 10.68 -9.71 27.29
CA LYS A 276 11.72 -10.31 28.11
C LYS A 276 12.23 -11.63 27.55
N LEU A 277 11.33 -12.53 27.15
CA LEU A 277 11.67 -13.83 26.58
C LEU A 277 12.41 -13.73 25.22
N ASN A 278 12.32 -12.57 24.58
CA ASN A 278 13.01 -12.27 23.31
C ASN A 278 14.18 -11.28 23.50
N ASP A 279 14.64 -11.04 24.74
CA ASP A 279 15.73 -10.10 25.05
C ASP A 279 15.47 -8.64 24.57
N LEU A 280 14.20 -8.23 24.44
CA LEU A 280 13.76 -6.88 24.04
C LEU A 280 13.49 -5.99 25.27
N TRP A 281 14.53 -5.78 26.06
CA TRP A 281 14.55 -5.06 27.33
C TRP A 281 13.97 -3.63 27.28
N LEU A 282 14.21 -2.84 26.23
CA LEU A 282 13.63 -1.49 26.15
C LEU A 282 12.10 -1.56 26.00
N SER A 283 11.62 -2.52 25.21
CA SER A 283 10.19 -2.75 24.98
C SER A 283 9.49 -3.35 26.19
N GLU A 284 10.18 -4.24 26.93
CA GLU A 284 9.74 -4.75 28.25
C GLU A 284 9.52 -3.57 29.21
N ASP A 285 10.54 -2.74 29.40
CA ASP A 285 10.53 -1.62 30.33
C ASP A 285 9.49 -0.54 29.93
N ALA A 286 9.39 -0.22 28.64
CA ALA A 286 8.38 0.69 28.12
C ALA A 286 6.96 0.17 28.39
N SER A 287 6.72 -1.14 28.20
CA SER A 287 5.43 -1.77 28.49
C SER A 287 5.09 -1.70 29.98
N LEU A 288 6.05 -2.02 30.86
CA LEU A 288 5.88 -1.91 32.31
C LEU A 288 5.58 -0.47 32.74
N TYR A 289 6.27 0.52 32.16
CA TYR A 289 6.04 1.94 32.44
C TYR A 289 4.64 2.40 32.00
N LEU A 290 4.19 2.01 30.81
CA LEU A 290 2.85 2.33 30.30
C LEU A 290 1.75 1.67 31.13
N LEU A 291 1.98 0.46 31.64
CA LEU A 291 1.07 -0.21 32.56
C LEU A 291 1.09 0.38 33.99
N GLY A 292 2.10 1.19 34.34
CA GLY A 292 2.27 1.76 35.69
C GLY A 292 2.89 0.79 36.69
N ASN A 293 3.64 -0.21 36.21
CA ASN A 293 4.36 -1.18 37.03
C ASN A 293 5.86 -0.81 37.17
N GLU A 294 6.19 0.47 37.42
CA GLU A 294 7.60 0.94 37.42
C GLU A 294 8.46 0.30 38.52
N HIS A 295 7.84 -0.26 39.54
CA HIS A 295 8.51 -1.02 40.59
C HIS A 295 9.22 -2.28 40.06
N LEU A 296 8.75 -2.84 38.93
CA LEU A 296 9.31 -4.02 38.27
C LEU A 296 10.45 -3.72 37.28
N ILE A 297 10.63 -2.45 36.89
CA ILE A 297 11.74 -2.04 36.02
C ILE A 297 13.06 -2.16 36.80
N GLU A 298 13.99 -2.94 36.27
CA GLU A 298 15.32 -3.17 36.85
C GLU A 298 16.33 -2.17 36.28
N LEU A 299 16.93 -1.36 37.16
CA LEU A 299 17.96 -0.39 36.78
C LEU A 299 19.31 -0.84 37.33
N ASP A 300 20.25 -1.16 36.45
CA ASP A 300 21.63 -1.46 36.84
C ASP A 300 22.39 -0.15 37.11
N GLU A 301 22.45 0.26 38.39
CA GLU A 301 23.12 1.49 38.82
C GLU A 301 24.62 1.55 38.44
N THR A 302 25.23 0.41 38.09
CA THR A 302 26.62 0.37 37.59
C THR A 302 26.74 0.75 36.11
N LYS A 303 25.65 0.62 35.35
CA LYS A 303 25.59 0.88 33.90
C LYS A 303 24.81 2.14 33.53
N THR A 304 23.94 2.64 34.40
CA THR A 304 23.11 3.82 34.13
C THR A 304 23.01 4.76 35.32
N SER A 305 22.98 6.06 35.05
CA SER A 305 22.67 7.11 36.03
C SER A 305 21.17 7.38 36.18
N LEU A 306 20.33 6.67 35.41
CA LEU A 306 18.88 6.77 35.46
C LEU A 306 18.36 6.26 36.81
N LYS A 307 17.51 7.06 37.45
CA LYS A 307 16.80 6.69 38.68
C LYS A 307 15.31 6.57 38.42
N LYS A 308 14.59 5.79 39.24
CA LYS A 308 13.13 5.60 39.10
C LYS A 308 12.33 6.92 39.11
N GLU A 309 12.78 7.90 39.91
CA GLU A 309 12.21 9.26 39.96
C GLU A 309 12.32 10.04 38.63
N ASN A 310 13.29 9.68 37.78
CA ASN A 310 13.55 10.33 36.50
C ASN A 310 12.89 9.61 35.30
N LEU A 311 12.18 8.50 35.53
CA LEU A 311 11.49 7.75 34.46
C LEU A 311 10.50 8.62 33.66
N PRO A 312 9.72 9.53 34.28
CA PRO A 312 8.83 10.40 33.51
C PRO A 312 9.57 11.24 32.46
N ASP A 313 10.66 11.90 32.83
CA ASP A 313 11.45 12.70 31.90
C ASP A 313 12.14 11.84 30.84
N TYR A 314 12.62 10.66 31.23
CA TYR A 314 13.26 9.71 30.33
C TYR A 314 12.31 9.21 29.25
N TYR A 315 11.15 8.68 29.63
CA TYR A 315 10.19 8.14 28.66
C TYR A 315 9.52 9.22 27.82
N ASN A 316 9.33 10.43 28.35
CA ASN A 316 8.87 11.55 27.51
C ASN A 316 9.93 11.91 26.44
N LYS A 317 11.22 11.95 26.79
CA LYS A 317 12.28 12.15 25.78
C LYS A 317 12.36 10.99 24.80
N PHE A 318 12.10 9.77 25.26
CA PHE A 318 12.18 8.58 24.41
C PHE A 318 10.99 8.49 23.45
N ALA A 319 9.77 8.78 23.92
CA ALA A 319 8.57 8.81 23.08
C ALA A 319 8.68 9.84 21.94
N ASN A 320 9.42 10.92 22.15
CA ASN A 320 9.60 12.02 21.20
C ASN A 320 10.89 11.90 20.35
N GLN A 321 11.40 10.69 20.12
CA GLN A 321 12.53 10.49 19.20
C GLN A 321 12.13 10.65 17.72
N PRO A 322 13.08 10.98 16.81
CA PRO A 322 12.78 11.25 15.39
C PRO A 322 12.08 10.13 14.62
N PHE A 323 12.16 8.88 15.11
CA PHE A 323 11.47 7.74 14.51
C PHE A 323 9.95 7.92 14.41
N VAL A 324 9.34 8.73 15.29
CA VAL A 324 7.89 9.03 15.25
C VAL A 324 7.44 9.51 13.86
N ALA A 325 8.25 10.33 13.17
CA ALA A 325 7.93 10.83 11.84
C ALA A 325 7.98 9.77 10.72
N GLN A 326 8.59 8.60 10.98
CA GLN A 326 8.71 7.50 10.02
C GLN A 326 7.56 6.51 10.12
N ILE A 327 6.88 6.44 11.27
CA ILE A 327 5.74 5.55 11.53
C ILE A 327 4.69 5.72 10.41
N ALA A 328 4.30 4.62 9.78
CA ALA A 328 3.36 4.64 8.65
C ALA A 328 1.90 4.44 9.08
N TYR A 329 1.68 3.52 10.02
CA TYR A 329 0.35 3.12 10.50
C TYR A 329 0.34 3.03 12.02
N GLU A 330 -0.84 2.88 12.62
CA GLU A 330 -0.99 2.63 14.06
C GLU A 330 -0.34 1.30 14.47
N THR A 331 0.07 1.22 15.75
CA THR A 331 0.64 -0.03 16.30
C THR A 331 -0.45 -1.10 16.38
N ASN A 332 -0.24 -2.21 15.68
CA ASN A 332 -1.24 -3.25 15.48
C ASN A 332 -0.82 -4.56 16.16
N PHE A 333 -1.63 -5.01 17.11
CA PHE A 333 -1.42 -6.26 17.84
C PHE A 333 -2.13 -7.46 17.21
N LEU A 334 -2.97 -7.25 16.19
CA LEU A 334 -3.75 -8.31 15.54
C LEU A 334 -4.52 -9.17 16.58
N ASN A 335 -5.03 -8.53 17.63
CA ASN A 335 -5.59 -9.15 18.84
C ASN A 335 -7.13 -9.08 18.92
N THR A 336 -7.78 -8.80 17.80
CA THR A 336 -9.24 -8.68 17.70
C THR A 336 -9.82 -9.78 16.80
N PRO A 337 -11.09 -10.19 16.99
CA PRO A 337 -11.73 -11.18 16.11
C PRO A 337 -11.81 -10.74 14.64
N GLU A 338 -12.11 -9.45 14.41
CA GLU A 338 -12.00 -8.78 13.12
C GLU A 338 -10.75 -7.90 13.15
N VAL A 339 -9.81 -8.18 12.25
CA VAL A 339 -8.54 -7.49 12.11
C VAL A 339 -8.61 -6.56 10.90
N SER A 340 -7.89 -5.45 10.95
CA SER A 340 -7.70 -4.58 9.78
C SER A 340 -6.25 -4.20 9.56
N ILE A 341 -5.84 -4.15 8.28
CA ILE A 341 -4.57 -3.54 7.84
C ILE A 341 -4.86 -2.55 6.71
N GLU A 342 -3.93 -1.63 6.46
CA GLU A 342 -4.16 -0.56 5.49
C GLU A 342 -2.89 -0.11 4.76
N SER A 343 -3.11 0.56 3.62
CA SER A 343 -2.09 1.30 2.88
C SER A 343 -2.61 2.67 2.44
N LEU A 344 -1.71 3.62 2.21
CA LEU A 344 -2.00 4.94 1.67
C LEU A 344 -1.41 5.05 0.25
N ILE A 345 -2.28 5.00 -0.76
CA ILE A 345 -1.86 4.94 -2.16
C ILE A 345 -2.44 6.12 -2.92
N LEU A 346 -1.57 7.07 -3.29
CA LEU A 346 -1.93 8.27 -4.05
C LEU A 346 -3.07 9.06 -3.37
N GLY A 347 -3.01 9.19 -2.04
CA GLY A 347 -3.99 9.93 -1.24
C GLY A 347 -5.23 9.17 -0.80
N ILE A 348 -5.41 7.91 -1.21
CA ILE A 348 -6.51 7.04 -0.76
C ILE A 348 -6.02 6.07 0.29
N LYS A 349 -6.75 5.98 1.40
CA LYS A 349 -6.55 4.95 2.42
C LYS A 349 -7.28 3.66 2.00
N LEU A 350 -6.54 2.66 1.55
CA LEU A 350 -7.04 1.33 1.24
C LEU A 350 -7.00 0.48 2.51
N ASN A 351 -8.17 0.19 3.10
CA ASN A 351 -8.31 -0.62 4.30
C ASN A 351 -8.83 -2.01 3.93
N ILE A 352 -8.25 -3.06 4.51
CA ILE A 352 -8.68 -4.44 4.35
C ILE A 352 -9.06 -5.00 5.73
N LYS A 353 -10.30 -5.46 5.86
CA LYS A 353 -10.84 -6.12 7.05
C LYS A 353 -11.02 -7.60 6.82
N PHE A 354 -10.77 -8.41 7.84
CA PHE A 354 -10.92 -9.86 7.76
C PHE A 354 -10.99 -10.49 9.15
N LEU A 355 -11.57 -11.68 9.26
CA LEU A 355 -11.52 -12.46 10.50
C LEU A 355 -10.09 -12.94 10.78
N GLN A 356 -9.71 -13.00 12.06
CA GLN A 356 -8.39 -13.43 12.51
C GLN A 356 -8.02 -14.83 11.95
N ASN A 357 -7.26 -14.85 10.85
CA ASN A 357 -6.88 -16.05 10.13
C ASN A 357 -5.57 -15.80 9.35
N LYS A 358 -4.62 -16.74 9.43
CA LYS A 358 -3.28 -16.57 8.84
C LYS A 358 -3.32 -16.47 7.32
N GLU A 359 -4.18 -17.24 6.66
CA GLU A 359 -4.34 -17.21 5.20
C GLU A 359 -4.95 -15.87 4.74
N LEU A 360 -5.94 -15.35 5.47
CA LEU A 360 -6.54 -14.04 5.17
C LEU A 360 -5.56 -12.89 5.41
N LEU A 361 -4.74 -12.96 6.45
CA LEU A 361 -3.69 -11.98 6.71
C LEU A 361 -2.67 -11.96 5.54
N ILE A 362 -2.12 -13.11 5.16
CA ILE A 362 -1.15 -13.20 4.04
C ILE A 362 -1.79 -12.72 2.73
N LEU A 363 -3.06 -13.07 2.49
CA LEU A 363 -3.79 -12.59 1.31
C LEU A 363 -3.96 -11.07 1.35
N ALA A 364 -4.35 -10.49 2.48
CA ALA A 364 -4.50 -9.04 2.64
C ALA A 364 -3.16 -8.31 2.41
N GLU A 365 -2.06 -8.82 2.97
CA GLU A 365 -0.70 -8.31 2.73
C GLU A 365 -0.37 -8.30 1.24
N ASN A 366 -0.66 -9.40 0.54
CA ASN A 366 -0.38 -9.53 -0.88
C ASN A 366 -1.25 -8.59 -1.73
N ILE A 367 -2.52 -8.39 -1.38
CA ILE A 367 -3.42 -7.43 -2.04
C ILE A 367 -2.88 -6.00 -1.88
N LEU A 368 -2.45 -5.61 -0.67
CA LEU A 368 -1.87 -4.29 -0.44
C LEU A 368 -0.57 -4.12 -1.24
N ALA A 369 0.35 -5.08 -1.17
CA ALA A 369 1.60 -5.06 -1.92
C ALA A 369 1.37 -4.95 -3.44
N TYR A 370 0.35 -5.64 -3.96
CA TYR A 370 -0.03 -5.57 -5.37
C TYR A 370 -0.47 -4.16 -5.78
N PHE A 371 -1.40 -3.55 -5.04
CA PHE A 371 -1.88 -2.20 -5.37
C PHE A 371 -0.80 -1.13 -5.21
N GLU A 372 0.04 -1.25 -4.18
CA GLU A 372 1.19 -0.38 -4.00
C GLU A 372 2.14 -0.48 -5.20
N SER A 373 2.53 -1.69 -5.61
CA SER A 373 3.42 -1.90 -6.76
C SER A 373 2.81 -1.47 -8.10
N PHE A 374 1.51 -1.69 -8.28
CA PHE A 374 0.77 -1.31 -9.47
C PHE A 374 0.74 0.21 -9.66
N LEU A 375 0.44 0.97 -8.60
CA LEU A 375 0.29 2.42 -8.64
C LEU A 375 1.58 3.21 -8.31
N ALA A 376 2.69 2.54 -7.99
CA ALA A 376 3.94 3.15 -7.54
C ALA A 376 4.53 4.23 -8.47
N THR A 377 4.26 4.16 -9.78
CA THR A 377 4.82 5.09 -10.78
C THR A 377 3.77 6.02 -11.39
N SER A 378 2.59 6.13 -10.78
CA SER A 378 1.39 6.73 -11.39
C SER A 378 1.08 8.19 -10.98
N PHE A 379 2.05 8.90 -10.37
CA PHE A 379 1.86 10.22 -9.76
C PHE A 379 1.34 11.33 -10.70
N GLU A 380 1.66 11.29 -11.99
CA GLU A 380 1.33 12.39 -12.92
C GLU A 380 -0.07 12.27 -13.55
N ASP A 381 -0.68 11.09 -13.56
CA ASP A 381 -1.87 10.80 -14.37
C ASP A 381 -3.07 10.28 -13.59
N VAL A 382 -2.85 9.85 -12.34
CA VAL A 382 -3.87 9.22 -11.51
C VAL A 382 -4.16 10.11 -10.32
N PHE A 383 -5.40 10.60 -10.23
CA PHE A 383 -5.85 11.50 -9.17
C PHE A 383 -6.94 10.84 -8.34
N PRO A 384 -6.83 10.83 -7.01
CA PRO A 384 -7.86 10.25 -6.17
C PRO A 384 -9.14 11.10 -6.19
N ILE A 385 -10.28 10.42 -6.22
CA ILE A 385 -11.62 11.01 -6.15
C ILE A 385 -12.44 10.43 -4.98
N SER A 386 -11.78 9.68 -4.09
CA SER A 386 -12.31 9.12 -2.84
C SER A 386 -11.23 9.19 -1.76
N GLU A 387 -11.63 9.25 -0.50
CA GLU A 387 -10.67 9.32 0.64
C GLU A 387 -10.24 7.94 1.11
N ASN A 388 -11.11 6.94 0.95
CA ASN A 388 -10.89 5.58 1.42
C ASN A 388 -11.54 4.56 0.50
N ILE A 389 -10.96 3.36 0.48
CA ILE A 389 -11.51 2.13 -0.11
C ILE A 389 -11.49 1.08 1.00
N ASN A 390 -12.62 0.40 1.20
CA ASN A 390 -12.76 -0.64 2.20
C ASN A 390 -12.96 -1.97 1.49
N LEU A 391 -12.05 -2.90 1.73
CA LEU A 391 -12.16 -4.29 1.30
C LEU A 391 -12.49 -5.15 2.52
N VAL A 392 -13.40 -6.10 2.36
CA VAL A 392 -13.68 -7.12 3.38
C VAL A 392 -13.35 -8.48 2.78
N LEU A 393 -12.50 -9.27 3.43
CA LEU A 393 -12.20 -10.64 3.04
C LEU A 393 -12.94 -11.60 3.98
N ASP A 394 -13.86 -12.37 3.42
CA ASP A 394 -14.67 -13.32 4.18
C ASP A 394 -14.68 -14.69 3.54
N PHE A 395 -14.82 -15.74 4.35
CA PHE A 395 -15.00 -17.09 3.85
C PHE A 395 -16.48 -17.41 3.65
N GLU A 396 -16.83 -17.88 2.46
CA GLU A 396 -18.18 -18.35 2.12
C GLU A 396 -18.16 -19.76 1.49
N GLN A 397 -19.31 -20.43 1.53
CA GLN A 397 -19.54 -21.69 0.81
C GLN A 397 -19.90 -21.37 -0.64
N ILE A 398 -18.89 -21.31 -1.49
CA ILE A 398 -19.01 -21.01 -2.92
C ILE A 398 -18.31 -22.07 -3.79
N ASP A 399 -18.77 -22.21 -5.04
CA ASP A 399 -18.23 -23.18 -5.99
C ASP A 399 -16.87 -22.72 -6.54
N ASP A 400 -16.80 -21.46 -6.98
CA ASP A 400 -15.58 -20.81 -7.48
C ASP A 400 -14.59 -20.47 -6.36
N ASN A 401 -13.34 -20.12 -6.72
CA ASN A 401 -12.31 -19.75 -5.75
C ASN A 401 -12.68 -18.48 -4.95
N PHE A 402 -13.32 -17.53 -5.62
CA PHE A 402 -13.76 -16.27 -5.03
C PHE A 402 -14.98 -15.71 -5.77
N LYS A 403 -15.69 -14.79 -5.12
CA LYS A 403 -16.76 -13.97 -5.70
C LYS A 403 -16.65 -12.54 -5.15
N LEU A 404 -16.80 -11.55 -6.01
CA LEU A 404 -16.82 -10.14 -5.61
C LEU A 404 -18.25 -9.65 -5.43
N GLU A 405 -18.51 -8.94 -4.34
CA GLU A 405 -19.74 -8.19 -4.11
C GLU A 405 -19.41 -6.71 -3.87
N THR A 406 -19.92 -5.81 -4.70
CA THR A 406 -19.74 -4.37 -4.54
C THR A 406 -20.95 -3.77 -3.82
N LYS A 407 -20.81 -3.38 -2.54
CA LYS A 407 -21.87 -2.68 -1.80
C LYS A 407 -21.94 -1.21 -2.19
N SER A 408 -20.78 -0.60 -2.40
CA SER A 408 -20.62 0.74 -2.94
C SER A 408 -19.30 0.84 -3.72
N ARG A 409 -19.11 1.95 -4.43
CA ARG A 409 -17.89 2.23 -5.23
C ARG A 409 -16.58 2.07 -4.46
N ASN A 410 -16.61 2.30 -3.14
CA ASN A 410 -15.46 2.22 -2.25
C ASN A 410 -15.64 1.19 -1.11
N HIS A 411 -16.59 0.26 -1.25
CA HIS A 411 -16.82 -0.85 -0.32
C HIS A 411 -17.06 -2.15 -1.09
N ILE A 412 -16.07 -3.04 -1.06
CA ILE A 412 -16.04 -4.28 -1.84
C ILE A 412 -15.84 -5.44 -0.87
N ILE A 413 -16.68 -6.47 -0.99
CA ILE A 413 -16.55 -7.72 -0.26
C ILE A 413 -15.98 -8.77 -1.21
N VAL A 414 -14.92 -9.45 -0.77
CA VAL A 414 -14.28 -10.56 -1.45
C VAL A 414 -14.65 -11.83 -0.69
N ASN A 415 -15.61 -12.56 -1.23
CA ASN A 415 -16.05 -13.84 -0.68
C ASN A 415 -15.13 -14.94 -1.20
N LEU A 416 -14.46 -15.64 -0.30
CA LEU A 416 -13.41 -16.61 -0.57
C LEU A 416 -13.89 -18.02 -0.22
N LYS A 417 -13.51 -19.01 -1.02
CA LYS A 417 -13.78 -20.40 -0.69
C LYS A 417 -12.88 -20.87 0.45
N LYS A 418 -13.48 -21.37 1.54
CA LYS A 418 -12.80 -21.75 2.80
C LYS A 418 -11.63 -22.73 2.68
N ALA A 419 -11.54 -23.52 1.61
CA ALA A 419 -10.50 -24.53 1.42
C ALA A 419 -9.48 -24.17 0.31
N THR A 420 -9.58 -22.96 -0.26
CA THR A 420 -8.71 -22.54 -1.36
C THR A 420 -7.45 -21.89 -0.82
N ALA A 421 -6.31 -22.58 -0.96
CA ALA A 421 -5.02 -21.96 -0.78
C ALA A 421 -4.74 -21.03 -1.97
N PHE A 422 -4.56 -19.73 -1.70
CA PHE A 422 -4.22 -18.76 -2.74
C PHE A 422 -2.76 -18.94 -3.18
N ASN A 423 -2.57 -19.36 -4.42
CA ASN A 423 -1.30 -19.48 -5.13
C ASN A 423 -1.20 -18.37 -6.19
N GLY A 424 -0.09 -18.30 -6.93
CA GLY A 424 0.10 -17.23 -7.92
C GLY A 424 -0.99 -17.16 -9.01
N LYS A 425 -1.62 -18.29 -9.36
CA LYS A 425 -2.66 -18.31 -10.41
C LYS A 425 -3.99 -17.74 -9.92
N ASN A 426 -4.55 -18.28 -8.84
CA ASN A 426 -5.84 -17.80 -8.35
C ASN A 426 -5.74 -16.39 -7.71
N PHE A 427 -4.56 -16.00 -7.23
CA PHE A 427 -4.30 -14.63 -6.83
C PHE A 427 -4.30 -13.67 -8.03
N HIS A 428 -3.67 -14.05 -9.15
CA HIS A 428 -3.74 -13.27 -10.38
C HIS A 428 -5.19 -13.11 -10.86
N GLU A 429 -5.97 -14.19 -10.90
CA GLU A 429 -7.40 -14.15 -11.24
C GLU A 429 -8.19 -13.20 -10.33
N LEU A 430 -7.91 -13.22 -9.02
CA LEU A 430 -8.51 -12.29 -8.05
C LEU A 430 -8.13 -10.84 -8.34
N MET A 431 -6.86 -10.56 -8.65
CA MET A 431 -6.39 -9.20 -8.97
C MET A 431 -6.97 -8.67 -10.27
N ASP A 432 -7.08 -9.50 -11.31
CA ASP A 432 -7.76 -9.13 -12.56
C ASP A 432 -9.22 -8.73 -12.31
N ALA A 433 -9.90 -9.46 -11.42
CA ALA A 433 -11.27 -9.16 -11.06
C ALA A 433 -11.38 -7.91 -10.16
N LEU A 434 -10.47 -7.72 -9.20
CA LEU A 434 -10.56 -6.66 -8.19
C LEU A 434 -10.06 -5.30 -8.69
N LEU A 435 -9.04 -5.29 -9.55
CA LEU A 435 -8.38 -4.08 -10.05
C LEU A 435 -9.36 -3.08 -10.69
N PRO A 436 -10.31 -3.47 -11.56
CA PRO A 436 -11.30 -2.54 -12.11
C PRO A 436 -12.15 -1.85 -11.05
N HIS A 437 -12.59 -2.57 -10.01
CA HIS A 437 -13.41 -2.01 -8.94
C HIS A 437 -12.63 -0.99 -8.10
N VAL A 438 -11.37 -1.30 -7.78
CA VAL A 438 -10.50 -0.39 -7.01
C VAL A 438 -10.13 0.85 -7.84
N ILE A 439 -9.77 0.69 -9.12
CA ILE A 439 -9.30 1.81 -9.95
C ILE A 439 -10.43 2.70 -10.46
N SER A 440 -11.39 2.13 -11.20
CA SER A 440 -12.45 2.91 -11.87
C SER A 440 -13.34 3.67 -10.88
N GLY A 441 -13.46 3.13 -9.67
CA GLY A 441 -14.27 3.66 -8.60
C GLY A 441 -13.65 4.83 -7.83
N ASN A 442 -12.33 4.92 -7.81
CA ASN A 442 -11.67 5.70 -6.76
C ASN A 442 -10.60 6.64 -7.31
N TYR A 443 -10.20 6.45 -8.56
CA TYR A 443 -9.25 7.31 -9.25
C TYR A 443 -9.82 7.86 -10.55
N MET A 444 -9.50 9.13 -10.81
CA MET A 444 -9.66 9.78 -12.11
C MET A 444 -8.33 9.69 -12.85
N ILE A 445 -8.36 9.14 -14.07
CA ILE A 445 -7.18 9.02 -14.93
C ILE A 445 -7.36 9.99 -16.11
N LYS A 446 -6.33 10.79 -16.41
CA LYS A 446 -6.37 11.79 -17.49
C LYS A 446 -6.73 11.17 -18.85
N ASP A 447 -5.94 10.17 -19.26
CA ASP A 447 -6.18 9.37 -20.45
C ASP A 447 -5.90 7.90 -20.09
N TYR A 448 -6.96 7.08 -20.06
CA TYR A 448 -6.86 5.68 -19.69
C TYR A 448 -5.96 4.89 -20.65
N LYS A 449 -6.03 5.18 -21.96
CA LYS A 449 -5.29 4.42 -22.97
C LYS A 449 -3.81 4.72 -22.85
N GLU A 450 -3.44 6.00 -22.80
CA GLU A 450 -2.04 6.40 -22.64
C GLU A 450 -1.47 5.92 -21.31
N PHE A 451 -2.24 6.02 -20.22
CA PHE A 451 -1.84 5.54 -18.90
C PHE A 451 -1.49 4.05 -18.91
N PHE A 452 -2.41 3.19 -19.36
CA PHE A 452 -2.18 1.75 -19.38
C PHE A 452 -1.13 1.34 -20.41
N ASP A 453 -1.09 1.98 -21.60
CA ASP A 453 -0.04 1.73 -22.59
C ASP A 453 1.34 2.03 -22.00
N ARG A 454 1.51 3.15 -21.28
CA ARG A 454 2.75 3.47 -20.60
C ARG A 454 3.05 2.48 -19.48
N LEU A 455 2.09 2.20 -18.61
CA LEU A 455 2.30 1.33 -17.43
C LEU A 455 2.72 -0.09 -17.83
N PHE A 456 2.09 -0.68 -18.86
CA PHE A 456 2.38 -2.04 -19.28
C PHE A 456 3.54 -2.14 -20.27
N LYS A 457 3.65 -1.26 -21.27
CA LYS A 457 4.69 -1.36 -22.32
C LYS A 457 5.98 -0.66 -21.95
N LYS A 458 5.89 0.49 -21.27
CA LYS A 458 7.07 1.27 -20.88
C LYS A 458 7.53 0.88 -19.49
N ASP A 459 6.66 0.89 -18.50
CA ASP A 459 7.09 0.61 -17.12
C ASP A 459 7.23 -0.88 -16.84
N GLU A 460 6.76 -1.73 -17.76
CA GLU A 460 6.80 -3.20 -17.66
C GLU A 460 6.29 -3.68 -16.30
N VAL A 461 5.16 -3.13 -15.84
CA VAL A 461 4.63 -3.39 -14.49
C VAL A 461 4.44 -4.88 -14.18
N HIS A 462 4.11 -5.68 -15.18
CA HIS A 462 3.95 -7.13 -15.05
C HIS A 462 5.21 -7.83 -14.55
N GLU A 463 6.40 -7.30 -14.85
CA GLU A 463 7.67 -7.88 -14.45
C GLU A 463 7.83 -7.86 -12.93
N ARG A 464 7.62 -6.68 -12.31
CA ARG A 464 7.66 -6.55 -10.85
C ARG A 464 6.48 -7.22 -10.15
N LEU A 465 5.30 -7.23 -10.76
CA LEU A 465 4.12 -7.92 -10.19
C LEU A 465 4.31 -9.44 -10.16
N SER A 466 5.08 -10.01 -11.09
CA SER A 466 5.31 -11.47 -11.13
C SER A 466 5.94 -12.03 -9.86
N VAL A 467 6.80 -11.24 -9.19
CA VAL A 467 7.41 -11.60 -7.90
C VAL A 467 6.35 -11.64 -6.79
N LEU A 468 5.39 -10.71 -6.79
CA LEU A 468 4.32 -10.62 -5.79
C LEU A 468 3.35 -11.81 -5.88
N LEU A 469 3.14 -12.36 -7.09
CA LEU A 469 2.31 -13.56 -7.26
C LEU A 469 2.84 -14.76 -6.44
N GLN A 470 4.12 -14.74 -6.05
CA GLN A 470 4.75 -15.81 -5.27
C GLN A 470 4.89 -15.46 -3.77
N HIS A 471 4.36 -14.31 -3.31
CA HIS A 471 4.56 -13.84 -1.93
C HIS A 471 4.23 -14.90 -0.87
N ASN A 472 3.06 -15.55 -0.98
CA ASN A 472 2.65 -16.61 -0.05
C ASN A 472 3.67 -17.78 0.00
N ASN A 473 4.15 -18.21 -1.17
CA ASN A 473 5.14 -19.30 -1.26
C ASN A 473 6.47 -18.88 -0.65
N PHE A 474 6.95 -17.67 -0.94
CA PHE A 474 8.20 -17.16 -0.40
C PHE A 474 8.14 -17.01 1.11
N LEU A 475 7.05 -16.45 1.64
CA LEU A 475 6.85 -16.27 3.07
C LEU A 475 6.82 -17.62 3.80
N THR A 476 6.06 -18.59 3.30
CA THR A 476 5.91 -19.91 3.94
C THR A 476 7.16 -20.79 3.80
N ASN A 477 7.99 -20.58 2.77
CA ASN A 477 9.30 -21.23 2.70
C ASN A 477 10.25 -20.72 3.81
N VAL A 478 10.15 -19.44 4.17
CA VAL A 478 11.01 -18.82 5.19
C VAL A 478 10.47 -19.05 6.61
N LEU A 479 9.20 -18.76 6.87
CA LEU A 479 8.57 -18.80 8.19
C LEU A 479 7.72 -20.04 8.46
N THR A 480 7.79 -21.05 7.57
CA THR A 480 6.97 -22.27 7.61
C THR A 480 5.47 -22.02 7.39
N ASN A 481 4.66 -23.08 7.48
CA ASN A 481 3.21 -23.01 7.22
C ASN A 481 2.38 -22.55 8.44
N ASN A 482 2.99 -22.36 9.61
CA ASN A 482 2.27 -21.97 10.83
C ASN A 482 3.02 -20.90 11.66
N PRO A 483 3.30 -19.71 11.09
CA PRO A 483 3.99 -18.64 11.79
C PRO A 483 3.14 -18.04 12.93
N LYS A 484 3.79 -17.43 13.93
CA LYS A 484 3.13 -16.80 15.10
C LYS A 484 2.66 -15.37 14.80
N PHE A 485 1.69 -15.23 13.89
CA PHE A 485 1.24 -13.93 13.40
C PHE A 485 0.19 -13.23 14.28
N PHE A 486 -0.41 -13.91 15.24
CA PHE A 486 -1.41 -13.30 16.12
C PHE A 486 -0.91 -13.20 17.54
N PHE A 487 -1.37 -12.18 18.29
CA PHE A 487 -0.96 -11.96 19.68
C PHE A 487 -1.13 -13.21 20.55
N GLN A 488 -2.23 -13.93 20.37
CA GLN A 488 -2.52 -15.17 21.11
C GLN A 488 -1.50 -16.29 20.86
N ASP A 489 -0.82 -16.31 19.70
CA ASP A 489 0.24 -17.28 19.41
C ASP A 489 1.48 -17.10 20.33
N TRP A 490 1.61 -15.93 20.97
CA TRP A 490 2.72 -15.58 21.86
C TRP A 490 2.42 -15.75 23.35
N ILE A 491 1.16 -15.95 23.73
CA ILE A 491 0.77 -16.19 25.12
C ILE A 491 1.01 -17.67 25.45
N THR A 492 2.11 -17.94 26.13
CA THR A 492 2.51 -19.29 26.59
C THR A 492 2.40 -19.42 28.11
N GLY A 493 2.63 -20.61 28.66
CA GLY A 493 2.59 -20.84 30.11
C GLY A 493 3.65 -20.08 30.92
N GLN A 494 4.63 -19.43 30.25
CA GLN A 494 5.66 -18.59 30.87
C GLN A 494 5.30 -17.10 30.86
N VAL A 495 4.17 -16.72 30.25
CA VAL A 495 3.75 -15.33 30.08
C VAL A 495 2.68 -14.99 31.10
N SER A 496 2.98 -14.03 31.98
CA SER A 496 2.08 -13.54 33.02
C SER A 496 1.16 -12.44 32.49
N GLU A 497 0.07 -12.19 33.20
CA GLU A 497 -0.78 -11.01 32.97
C GLU A 497 -0.41 -9.91 33.96
N TYR A 498 -0.12 -8.72 33.44
CA TYR A 498 0.21 -7.54 34.22
C TYR A 498 -1.01 -6.62 34.37
N LYS A 499 -1.17 -6.03 35.57
CA LYS A 499 -2.28 -5.11 35.85
C LYS A 499 -2.02 -3.73 35.23
N ILE A 500 -3.08 -3.11 34.70
CA ILE A 500 -3.07 -1.70 34.29
C ILE A 500 -3.32 -0.85 35.53
N LEU A 501 -2.30 -0.12 35.99
CA LEU A 501 -2.34 0.77 37.15
C LEU A 501 -2.54 2.25 36.75
N ARG A 502 -2.40 2.58 35.46
CA ARG A 502 -2.66 3.92 34.91
C ARG A 502 -4.15 4.19 34.72
N THR A 503 -4.55 5.45 34.86
CA THR A 503 -5.90 5.96 34.52
C THR A 503 -5.89 6.88 33.29
N GLN A 504 -4.71 7.23 32.79
CA GLN A 504 -4.47 8.05 31.60
C GLN A 504 -3.06 7.74 31.06
N SER A 505 -2.76 8.14 29.82
CA SER A 505 -1.40 7.99 29.26
C SER A 505 -0.38 8.79 30.09
N PRO A 506 0.77 8.19 30.47
CA PRO A 506 1.84 8.89 31.18
C PRO A 506 2.78 9.67 30.24
N ILE A 507 2.53 9.65 28.92
CA ILE A 507 3.35 10.27 27.90
C ILE A 507 2.72 11.57 27.40
N THR A 508 3.56 12.59 27.29
CA THR A 508 3.25 13.88 26.65
C THR A 508 3.92 13.91 25.28
N ILE A 509 3.13 13.93 24.22
CA ILE A 509 3.62 13.96 22.84
C ILE A 509 3.85 15.43 22.43
N ASP A 510 5.09 15.77 22.11
CA ASP A 510 5.46 17.10 21.62
C ASP A 510 5.05 17.24 20.15
N GLN A 511 3.95 17.96 19.88
CA GLN A 511 3.48 18.27 18.51
C GLN A 511 4.49 19.11 17.68
N VAL A 512 5.63 19.51 18.26
CA VAL A 512 6.56 20.52 17.71
C VAL A 512 7.65 19.92 16.79
N LEU A 513 7.86 18.60 16.80
CA LEU A 513 8.98 17.99 16.06
C LEU A 513 8.80 17.99 14.54
N GLU A 514 7.57 18.05 14.00
CA GLU A 514 7.34 18.16 12.56
C GLU A 514 7.87 19.48 11.95
N ASN A 515 8.08 20.52 12.76
CA ASN A 515 8.38 21.87 12.26
C ASN A 515 9.87 22.26 12.23
N LYS A 516 10.78 21.36 12.65
CA LYS A 516 12.22 21.71 12.78
C LYS A 516 13.12 21.24 11.62
N ALA A 517 12.69 20.29 10.79
CA ALA A 517 13.55 19.73 9.75
C ALA A 517 13.79 20.65 8.53
N ASP A 518 12.83 21.47 8.09
CA ASP A 518 12.90 22.12 6.76
C ASP A 518 12.83 23.66 6.76
N LYS A 519 13.44 24.34 7.73
CA LYS A 519 13.47 25.82 7.73
C LYS A 519 14.52 26.45 6.80
N LYS A 520 15.18 25.68 5.91
CA LYS A 520 16.25 26.21 5.04
C LYS A 520 16.14 25.92 3.54
N GLU A 521 15.06 25.32 3.03
CA GLU A 521 14.89 25.22 1.58
C GLU A 521 14.11 26.41 1.03
N LYS A 522 14.70 27.07 0.02
CA LYS A 522 14.02 28.07 -0.81
C LYS A 522 12.71 27.45 -1.31
N LYS A 523 11.67 28.27 -1.49
CA LYS A 523 10.44 27.92 -2.23
C LYS A 523 10.77 27.55 -3.68
N GLU A 524 11.38 26.39 -3.91
CA GLU A 524 11.46 25.79 -5.23
C GLU A 524 10.09 25.21 -5.58
N LYS A 525 9.76 25.21 -6.88
CA LYS A 525 8.55 24.57 -7.38
C LYS A 525 8.63 23.07 -7.03
N LEU A 526 7.76 22.61 -6.13
CA LEU A 526 7.60 21.19 -5.81
C LEU A 526 7.41 20.37 -7.09
N ASN A 527 8.23 19.33 -7.27
CA ASN A 527 8.21 18.44 -8.43
C ASN A 527 7.51 17.12 -8.06
N LEU A 528 6.41 16.79 -8.76
CA LEU A 528 5.63 15.56 -8.55
C LEU A 528 6.45 14.27 -8.72
N LYS A 529 7.62 14.35 -9.36
CA LYS A 529 8.53 13.20 -9.54
C LYS A 529 9.30 12.80 -8.28
N ASN A 530 9.32 13.67 -7.27
CA ASN A 530 10.10 13.48 -6.04
C ASN A 530 9.22 13.44 -4.78
N ILE A 531 7.89 13.32 -4.92
CA ILE A 531 6.98 13.19 -3.77
C ILE A 531 6.70 11.72 -3.42
N SER A 532 6.40 11.48 -2.15
CA SER A 532 5.93 10.20 -1.62
C SER A 532 4.40 10.10 -1.67
N HIS A 533 3.86 8.87 -1.74
CA HIS A 533 2.43 8.62 -1.61
C HIS A 533 1.87 9.13 -0.27
N LYS A 534 2.67 9.18 0.81
CA LYS A 534 2.28 9.76 2.11
C LYS A 534 2.01 11.25 2.07
N GLN A 535 2.65 11.97 1.15
CA GLN A 535 2.49 13.40 1.02
C GLN A 535 1.20 13.78 0.27
N ILE A 536 0.57 12.82 -0.40
CA ILE A 536 -0.70 13.04 -1.09
C ILE A 536 -1.85 12.80 -0.13
N LYS A 537 -2.80 13.74 -0.07
CA LYS A 537 -4.06 13.59 0.68
C LYS A 537 -5.24 13.86 -0.24
N ALA A 538 -6.19 12.92 -0.28
CA ALA A 538 -7.49 13.14 -0.87
C ALA A 538 -8.43 13.77 0.15
N GLN A 539 -9.13 14.83 -0.25
CA GLN A 539 -10.15 15.51 0.54
C GLN A 539 -11.41 15.65 -0.31
N THR A 540 -12.49 14.95 0.05
CA THR A 540 -13.72 14.97 -0.74
C THR A 540 -14.97 14.66 0.08
N ILE A 541 -16.03 15.41 -0.21
CA ILE A 541 -17.41 15.10 0.18
C ILE A 541 -18.27 14.77 -1.05
N ILE A 542 -17.65 14.69 -2.22
CA ILE A 542 -18.32 14.56 -3.52
C ILE A 542 -18.25 13.10 -3.96
N ASN A 543 -19.41 12.45 -3.98
CA ASN A 543 -19.61 11.20 -4.70
C ASN A 543 -19.92 11.51 -6.17
N ALA A 544 -18.90 11.44 -7.04
CA ALA A 544 -19.02 11.86 -8.44
C ALA A 544 -20.20 11.21 -9.17
N GLU A 545 -20.42 9.90 -8.97
CA GLU A 545 -21.51 9.16 -9.60
C GLU A 545 -22.89 9.69 -9.16
N LEU A 546 -23.10 9.90 -7.86
CA LEU A 546 -24.36 10.44 -7.36
C LEU A 546 -24.61 11.85 -7.91
N TRP A 547 -23.59 12.71 -7.91
CA TRP A 547 -23.71 14.08 -8.40
C TRP A 547 -23.98 14.15 -9.91
N ASP A 548 -23.29 13.33 -10.70
CA ASP A 548 -23.42 13.32 -12.15
C ASP A 548 -24.79 12.77 -12.59
N ASN A 549 -25.35 11.83 -11.83
CA ASN A 549 -26.70 11.30 -12.04
C ASN A 549 -27.80 12.19 -11.47
N ALA A 550 -27.56 12.91 -10.36
CA ALA A 550 -28.53 13.82 -9.74
C ALA A 550 -28.86 15.04 -10.61
N LYS A 551 -27.94 15.46 -11.49
CA LYS A 551 -28.08 16.63 -12.37
C LYS A 551 -28.47 17.87 -11.57
N TRP A 552 -27.50 18.45 -10.86
CA TRP A 552 -27.69 19.68 -10.08
C TRP A 552 -28.05 20.88 -10.99
N LYS A 553 -29.15 21.57 -10.67
CA LYS A 553 -29.75 22.65 -11.49
C LYS A 553 -29.88 24.00 -10.80
N GLY A 554 -29.69 24.08 -9.49
CA GLY A 554 -29.90 25.35 -8.82
C GLY A 554 -29.59 25.36 -7.34
N PHE A 555 -29.36 26.56 -6.85
CA PHE A 555 -29.20 26.89 -5.45
C PHE A 555 -30.18 27.99 -5.08
N GLY A 556 -30.82 27.87 -3.92
CA GLY A 556 -31.83 28.83 -3.51
C GLY A 556 -32.02 28.85 -2.00
N PHE A 557 -32.95 29.69 -1.57
CA PHE A 557 -33.39 29.75 -0.18
C PHE A 557 -34.91 29.70 -0.10
N PHE A 558 -35.42 29.32 1.06
CA PHE A 558 -36.84 29.30 1.37
C PHE A 558 -37.07 29.66 2.83
N SER A 559 -38.34 29.95 3.14
CA SER A 559 -38.83 30.05 4.50
C SER A 559 -40.19 29.35 4.58
N SER A 560 -40.49 28.77 5.72
CA SER A 560 -41.79 28.19 6.05
C SER A 560 -42.16 28.55 7.49
N PRO A 561 -43.41 28.36 7.91
CA PRO A 561 -43.81 28.65 9.29
C PRO A 561 -42.95 27.93 10.36
N GLN A 562 -42.42 26.75 10.04
CA GLN A 562 -41.57 25.96 10.93
C GLN A 562 -40.07 26.20 10.72
N ILE A 563 -39.67 26.71 9.54
CA ILE A 563 -38.27 26.90 9.16
C ILE A 563 -38.07 28.36 8.76
N PRO A 564 -37.57 29.20 9.68
CA PRO A 564 -37.44 30.63 9.41
C PRO A 564 -36.46 30.91 8.27
N PHE A 565 -35.46 30.04 8.07
CA PHE A 565 -34.51 30.14 6.97
C PHE A 565 -33.92 28.78 6.59
N GLY A 566 -34.08 28.39 5.33
CA GLY A 566 -33.47 27.21 4.74
C GLY A 566 -32.82 27.53 3.39
N MET A 567 -31.80 26.75 3.04
CA MET A 567 -31.15 26.76 1.72
C MET A 567 -31.40 25.43 1.03
N LEU A 568 -31.41 25.43 -0.29
CA LEU A 568 -31.68 24.23 -1.08
C LEU A 568 -30.69 24.02 -2.22
N LEU A 569 -30.41 22.75 -2.50
CA LEU A 569 -29.78 22.28 -3.73
C LEU A 569 -30.83 21.55 -4.57
N SER A 570 -31.11 22.07 -5.75
CA SER A 570 -32.17 21.55 -6.63
C SER A 570 -31.62 20.59 -7.66
N PHE A 571 -32.17 19.38 -7.70
CA PHE A 571 -31.78 18.30 -8.59
C PHE A 571 -32.91 17.95 -9.55
N GLU A 572 -32.56 17.73 -10.81
CA GLU A 572 -33.51 17.21 -11.81
C GLU A 572 -33.83 15.74 -11.51
N ASN A 573 -32.81 14.94 -11.17
CA ASN A 573 -33.02 13.58 -10.69
C ASN A 573 -32.96 13.54 -9.16
N PHE A 574 -34.14 13.64 -8.55
CA PHE A 574 -34.28 13.77 -7.11
C PHE A 574 -33.78 12.54 -6.34
N ASP A 575 -33.97 11.32 -6.84
CA ASP A 575 -33.56 10.11 -6.12
C ASP A 575 -32.05 10.07 -5.84
N PHE A 576 -31.24 10.48 -6.82
CA PHE A 576 -29.79 10.62 -6.62
C PHE A 576 -29.45 11.83 -5.76
N GLY A 577 -30.16 12.95 -5.91
CA GLY A 577 -30.01 14.12 -5.05
C GLY A 577 -30.26 13.80 -3.56
N LYS A 578 -31.28 12.99 -3.29
CA LYS A 578 -31.60 12.49 -1.95
C LYS A 578 -30.48 11.60 -1.39
N LYS A 579 -29.95 10.67 -2.20
CA LYS A 579 -28.82 9.80 -1.81
C LYS A 579 -27.57 10.59 -1.41
N ILE A 580 -27.29 11.74 -2.05
CA ILE A 580 -26.17 12.62 -1.65
C ILE A 580 -26.35 13.09 -0.19
N PHE A 581 -27.55 13.55 0.15
CA PHE A 581 -27.86 14.02 1.51
C PHE A 581 -27.93 12.86 2.51
N GLU A 582 -28.46 11.70 2.14
CA GLU A 582 -28.42 10.50 2.97
C GLU A 582 -26.96 10.08 3.29
N GLU A 583 -26.07 10.12 2.31
CA GLU A 583 -24.63 9.84 2.51
C GLU A 583 -23.97 10.87 3.44
N TRP A 584 -24.25 12.16 3.24
CA TRP A 584 -23.75 13.22 4.12
C TRP A 584 -24.29 13.12 5.54
N ILE A 585 -25.58 12.81 5.73
CA ILE A 585 -26.18 12.62 7.06
C ILE A 585 -25.58 11.39 7.74
N HIS A 586 -25.33 10.30 7.00
CA HIS A 586 -24.67 9.12 7.55
C HIS A 586 -23.24 9.43 8.02
N LYS A 587 -22.49 10.24 7.25
CA LYS A 587 -21.08 10.56 7.54
C LYS A 587 -20.90 11.68 8.59
N TYR A 588 -21.70 12.72 8.52
CA TYR A 588 -21.51 13.97 9.28
C TYR A 588 -22.67 14.29 10.24
N GLY A 589 -23.74 13.48 10.20
CA GLY A 589 -24.94 13.68 11.01
C GLY A 589 -25.91 14.71 10.44
N LYS A 590 -27.06 14.88 11.12
CA LYS A 590 -28.06 15.91 10.78
C LYS A 590 -27.64 17.33 11.21
N ILE A 591 -26.57 17.45 11.98
CA ILE A 591 -25.97 18.72 12.42
C ILE A 591 -24.50 18.65 12.02
N ASP A 592 -24.11 19.46 11.03
CA ASP A 592 -22.73 19.53 10.54
C ASP A 592 -21.88 20.39 11.49
N LYS A 593 -21.55 19.84 12.67
CA LYS A 593 -20.90 20.56 13.77
C LYS A 593 -19.53 21.13 13.40
N GLU A 594 -18.79 20.39 12.58
CA GLU A 594 -17.44 20.75 12.12
C GLU A 594 -17.47 21.57 10.83
N GLU A 595 -18.66 21.91 10.32
CA GLU A 595 -18.88 22.61 9.05
C GLU A 595 -18.09 21.96 7.89
N THR A 596 -18.09 20.63 7.84
CA THR A 596 -17.33 19.83 6.87
C THR A 596 -17.82 20.09 5.44
N ILE A 597 -19.13 20.30 5.27
CA ILE A 597 -19.72 20.63 3.97
C ILE A 597 -19.58 22.14 3.73
N SER A 598 -18.65 22.54 2.87
CA SER A 598 -18.46 23.95 2.52
C SER A 598 -19.39 24.36 1.38
N ILE A 599 -20.12 25.46 1.59
CA ILE A 599 -20.90 26.15 0.55
C ILE A 599 -20.28 27.52 0.34
N THR A 600 -19.78 27.79 -0.86
CA THR A 600 -19.16 29.07 -1.20
C THR A 600 -19.89 29.73 -2.36
N VAL A 601 -20.38 30.95 -2.16
CA VAL A 601 -20.95 31.81 -3.19
C VAL A 601 -19.85 32.74 -3.72
N ILE A 602 -19.55 32.65 -5.01
CA ILE A 602 -18.52 33.44 -5.69
C ILE A 602 -19.20 34.44 -6.61
N LYS A 603 -19.10 35.72 -6.26
CA LYS A 603 -19.70 36.84 -6.99
C LYS A 603 -18.70 37.49 -7.96
N GLY A 604 -19.20 38.37 -8.82
CA GLY A 604 -18.33 39.19 -9.67
C GLY A 604 -17.59 38.42 -10.75
N ILE A 605 -18.12 37.27 -11.19
CA ILE A 605 -17.46 36.39 -12.19
C ILE A 605 -17.49 36.97 -13.62
N ASN A 606 -18.40 37.90 -13.91
CA ASN A 606 -18.57 38.45 -15.25
C ASN A 606 -19.01 39.92 -15.24
N LYS A 607 -18.18 40.82 -15.78
CA LYS A 607 -18.46 42.26 -15.87
C LYS A 607 -19.62 42.62 -16.78
N ASN A 608 -19.87 41.82 -17.83
CA ASN A 608 -20.98 42.04 -18.75
C ASN A 608 -22.31 41.49 -18.18
N LYS A 609 -22.23 40.62 -17.17
CA LYS A 609 -23.36 39.98 -16.49
C LYS A 609 -23.17 40.07 -14.97
N PRO A 610 -23.28 41.27 -14.39
CA PRO A 610 -22.83 41.55 -13.01
C PRO A 610 -23.58 40.79 -11.92
N TYR A 611 -24.77 40.26 -12.22
CA TYR A 611 -25.57 39.48 -11.28
C TYR A 611 -25.29 37.97 -11.33
N TRP A 612 -24.50 37.50 -12.29
CA TRP A 612 -24.10 36.10 -12.35
C TRP A 612 -23.14 35.78 -11.21
N TYR A 613 -23.31 34.60 -10.63
CA TYR A 613 -22.46 34.09 -9.55
C TYR A 613 -22.32 32.58 -9.69
N LYS A 614 -21.30 32.00 -9.06
CA LYS A 614 -21.14 30.54 -8.98
C LYS A 614 -21.30 30.09 -7.54
N VAL A 615 -21.90 28.93 -7.34
CA VAL A 615 -22.01 28.25 -6.04
C VAL A 615 -21.12 27.04 -6.08
N LEU A 616 -20.20 26.93 -5.13
CA LEU A 616 -19.26 25.82 -4.98
C LEU A 616 -19.64 24.99 -3.76
N ILE A 617 -19.64 23.68 -3.95
CA ILE A 617 -19.76 22.66 -2.92
C ILE A 617 -18.45 21.89 -2.88
N SER A 618 -17.80 21.91 -1.72
CA SER A 618 -16.53 21.22 -1.48
C SER A 618 -16.38 20.83 -0.02
N LYS A 619 -15.36 20.04 0.31
CA LYS A 619 -14.96 19.82 1.70
C LYS A 619 -14.36 21.10 2.27
N ASN A 620 -14.71 21.46 3.51
CA ASN A 620 -14.01 22.50 4.25
C ASN A 620 -12.65 21.94 4.70
N ILE A 621 -11.57 22.65 4.42
CA ILE A 621 -10.20 22.23 4.76
C ILE A 621 -9.60 23.31 5.64
N ASP A 622 -9.27 22.95 6.88
CA ASP A 622 -8.47 23.81 7.74
C ASP A 622 -7.01 23.78 7.29
N LYS A 623 -6.56 24.90 6.71
CA LYS A 623 -5.18 25.06 6.25
C LYS A 623 -4.14 24.94 7.38
N SER A 624 -4.54 25.14 8.64
CA SER A 624 -3.65 25.02 9.81
C SER A 624 -3.24 23.56 10.09
N THR A 625 -4.05 22.60 9.65
CA THR A 625 -3.80 21.16 9.81
C THR A 625 -2.91 20.56 8.72
N LEU A 626 -2.52 21.38 7.73
CA LEU A 626 -1.72 20.93 6.60
C LEU A 626 -0.25 21.11 6.90
N THR A 627 0.54 20.06 6.68
CA THR A 627 2.00 20.15 6.83
C THR A 627 2.63 20.64 5.52
N ASN A 628 3.78 21.32 5.64
CA ASN A 628 4.52 21.80 4.47
C ASN A 628 4.88 20.62 3.55
N GLY A 629 4.70 20.81 2.24
CA GLY A 629 5.00 19.79 1.23
C GLY A 629 3.88 18.78 0.97
N GLN A 630 2.73 18.85 1.66
CA GLN A 630 1.56 18.03 1.33
C GLN A 630 0.89 18.45 0.02
N PHE A 631 0.54 17.46 -0.81
CA PHE A 631 -0.24 17.62 -2.02
C PHE A 631 -1.70 17.24 -1.76
N ILE A 632 -2.59 18.22 -1.88
CA ILE A 632 -4.02 18.01 -1.61
C ILE A 632 -4.78 17.90 -2.91
N THR A 633 -5.56 16.85 -3.00
CA THR A 633 -6.49 16.62 -4.10
C THR A 633 -7.90 16.82 -3.57
N LEU A 634 -8.58 17.86 -4.07
CA LEU A 634 -9.91 18.24 -3.63
C LEU A 634 -10.92 18.00 -4.75
N SER A 635 -11.87 17.11 -4.51
CA SER A 635 -13.03 16.97 -5.39
C SER A 635 -14.12 17.96 -4.99
N SER A 636 -14.68 18.65 -5.97
CA SER A 636 -15.72 19.65 -5.78
C SER A 636 -16.77 19.63 -6.90
N ARG A 637 -17.88 20.32 -6.67
CA ARG A 637 -18.92 20.60 -7.67
C ARG A 637 -19.30 22.07 -7.60
N PHE A 638 -19.45 22.72 -8.75
CA PHE A 638 -19.96 24.08 -8.79
C PHE A 638 -21.06 24.26 -9.83
N HIS A 639 -21.93 25.24 -9.61
CA HIS A 639 -23.02 25.60 -10.51
C HIS A 639 -23.03 27.11 -10.75
N ARG A 640 -23.17 27.52 -12.01
CA ARG A 640 -23.31 28.93 -12.38
C ARG A 640 -24.78 29.33 -12.33
N MET A 641 -25.07 30.35 -11.54
CA MET A 641 -26.39 30.96 -11.42
C MET A 641 -26.44 32.19 -12.33
N GLU A 642 -27.48 32.27 -13.17
CA GLU A 642 -27.60 33.28 -14.22
C GLU A 642 -28.82 34.21 -14.02
N PRO A 643 -28.99 34.86 -12.85
CA PRO A 643 -30.16 35.70 -12.61
C PRO A 643 -30.09 37.02 -13.39
N ASN A 644 -31.26 37.59 -13.69
CA ASN A 644 -31.38 38.92 -14.30
C ASN A 644 -31.26 40.07 -13.29
N THR A 645 -31.36 39.79 -11.98
CA THR A 645 -31.28 40.79 -10.90
C THR A 645 -30.56 40.22 -9.68
N SER A 646 -30.07 41.08 -8.79
CA SER A 646 -29.42 40.69 -7.53
C SER A 646 -30.39 40.35 -6.39
N THR A 647 -31.70 40.54 -6.59
CA THR A 647 -32.74 40.47 -5.54
C THR A 647 -32.68 39.17 -4.74
N ASN A 648 -32.66 38.01 -5.41
CA ASN A 648 -32.68 36.71 -4.74
C ASN A 648 -31.41 36.46 -3.92
N LEU A 649 -30.24 36.78 -4.48
CA LEU A 649 -28.97 36.60 -3.77
C LEU A 649 -28.89 37.57 -2.57
N ASN A 650 -29.28 38.83 -2.74
CA ASN A 650 -29.30 39.82 -1.65
C ASN A 650 -30.24 39.39 -0.52
N ASN A 651 -31.40 38.84 -0.85
CA ASN A 651 -32.35 38.34 0.16
C ASN A 651 -31.80 37.11 0.90
N LEU A 652 -31.16 36.17 0.19
CA LEU A 652 -30.47 35.02 0.80
C LEU A 652 -29.39 35.49 1.78
N LEU A 653 -28.53 36.42 1.36
CA LEU A 653 -27.43 36.94 2.19
C LEU A 653 -27.97 37.71 3.40
N ARG A 654 -29.00 38.55 3.24
CA ARG A 654 -29.66 39.24 4.36
C ARG A 654 -30.25 38.26 5.37
N ALA A 655 -30.94 37.22 4.90
CA ALA A 655 -31.49 36.19 5.77
C ALA A 655 -30.38 35.42 6.51
N TYR A 656 -29.30 35.06 5.82
CA TYR A 656 -28.13 34.43 6.45
C TYR A 656 -27.50 35.32 7.53
N HIS A 657 -27.30 36.62 7.26
CA HIS A 657 -26.78 37.56 8.26
C HIS A 657 -27.71 37.73 9.48
N LEU A 658 -29.03 37.65 9.27
CA LEU A 658 -30.03 37.75 10.33
C LEU A 658 -30.08 36.50 11.21
N PHE A 659 -30.19 35.31 10.60
CA PHE A 659 -30.44 34.07 11.31
C PHE A 659 -29.17 33.34 11.76
N LYS A 660 -28.06 33.50 11.03
CA LYS A 660 -26.74 32.83 11.27
C LYS A 660 -26.78 31.30 11.38
N LYS A 661 -27.93 30.70 11.09
CA LYS A 661 -28.20 29.27 11.14
C LYS A 661 -29.26 28.97 10.10
N PHE A 662 -29.08 27.88 9.36
CA PHE A 662 -30.01 27.45 8.33
C PHE A 662 -30.02 25.93 8.23
N ILE A 663 -31.07 25.40 7.59
CA ILE A 663 -31.13 24.01 7.17
C ILE A 663 -30.83 23.95 5.66
N LEU A 664 -29.85 23.15 5.27
CA LEU A 664 -29.57 22.80 3.88
C LEU A 664 -30.41 21.58 3.52
N VAL A 665 -31.20 21.64 2.45
CA VAL A 665 -32.07 20.53 2.03
C VAL A 665 -31.88 20.18 0.54
N PRO A 666 -32.08 18.92 0.14
CA PRO A 666 -32.27 18.59 -1.26
C PRO A 666 -33.66 19.06 -1.72
N ALA A 667 -33.76 19.49 -2.97
CA ALA A 667 -35.02 19.82 -3.61
C ALA A 667 -35.13 19.15 -4.99
N HIS A 668 -36.35 18.75 -5.36
CA HIS A 668 -36.65 18.39 -6.74
C HIS A 668 -36.95 19.67 -7.53
N VAL A 669 -36.40 19.81 -8.74
CA VAL A 669 -36.83 20.83 -9.70
C VAL A 669 -37.48 20.18 -10.91
N ASP A 670 -38.72 20.56 -11.17
CA ASP A 670 -39.44 20.09 -12.35
C ASP A 670 -39.13 20.93 -13.61
N LYS A 671 -39.77 20.57 -14.73
CA LYS A 671 -39.60 21.24 -16.02
C LYS A 671 -40.06 22.70 -16.02
N ASP A 672 -40.91 23.08 -15.07
CA ASP A 672 -41.44 24.44 -14.90
C ASP A 672 -40.59 25.25 -13.90
N PHE A 673 -39.42 24.73 -13.51
CA PHE A 673 -38.52 25.30 -12.50
C PHE A 673 -39.15 25.44 -11.11
N LYS A 674 -40.23 24.71 -10.82
CA LYS A 674 -40.81 24.67 -9.49
C LYS A 674 -39.96 23.76 -8.60
N MET A 675 -39.51 24.33 -7.49
CA MET A 675 -38.66 23.64 -6.53
C MET A 675 -39.49 23.09 -5.38
N THR A 676 -39.33 21.81 -5.07
CA THR A 676 -39.99 21.14 -3.94
C THR A 676 -38.93 20.69 -2.94
N PRO A 677 -38.71 21.43 -1.83
CA PRO A 677 -37.70 21.07 -0.82
C PRO A 677 -38.17 19.89 0.03
N ILE A 678 -37.24 18.98 0.38
CA ILE A 678 -37.50 17.83 1.25
C ILE A 678 -36.79 18.04 2.58
N ILE A 679 -37.57 18.51 3.56
CA ILE A 679 -37.07 18.98 4.86
C ILE A 679 -36.51 17.84 5.70
N GLU A 680 -37.06 16.64 5.58
CA GLU A 680 -36.69 15.46 6.39
C GLU A 680 -35.25 15.01 6.15
N ALA A 681 -34.72 15.31 4.94
CA ALA A 681 -33.34 15.06 4.52
C ALA A 681 -32.42 16.28 4.72
N GLY A 682 -32.80 17.19 5.61
CA GLY A 682 -32.05 18.43 5.86
C GLY A 682 -30.87 18.28 6.82
N ILE A 683 -29.85 19.11 6.61
CA ILE A 683 -28.65 19.21 7.45
C ILE A 683 -28.58 20.63 8.02
N ILE A 684 -28.45 20.75 9.35
CA ILE A 684 -28.31 22.03 10.03
C ILE A 684 -26.87 22.54 9.87
N LYS A 685 -26.73 23.80 9.44
CA LYS A 685 -25.44 24.49 9.23
C LYS A 685 -25.47 25.92 9.78
N THR A 686 -24.28 26.45 10.04
CA THR A 686 -24.07 27.82 10.51
C THR A 686 -23.16 28.62 9.59
N GLU A 687 -22.39 27.98 8.70
CA GLU A 687 -21.47 28.68 7.80
C GLU A 687 -21.91 28.70 6.33
N LEU A 688 -21.85 29.90 5.74
CA LEU A 688 -21.90 30.18 4.31
C LEU A 688 -20.74 31.11 3.97
N LYS A 689 -19.89 30.70 3.02
CA LYS A 689 -18.78 31.52 2.54
C LYS A 689 -19.23 32.37 1.36
N VAL A 690 -18.80 33.62 1.32
CA VAL A 690 -19.06 34.55 0.21
C VAL A 690 -17.74 35.20 -0.17
N ARG A 691 -17.34 35.07 -1.45
CA ARG A 691 -16.09 35.63 -1.97
C ARG A 691 -16.34 36.40 -3.26
N GLU A 692 -15.52 37.40 -3.52
CA GLU A 692 -15.45 38.01 -4.84
C GLU A 692 -14.47 37.23 -5.73
N ALA A 693 -14.80 37.04 -7.00
CA ALA A 693 -13.95 36.28 -7.92
C ALA A 693 -12.54 36.87 -8.01
N TRP A 694 -12.41 38.20 -7.97
CA TRP A 694 -11.11 38.86 -8.09
C TRP A 694 -10.13 38.57 -6.94
N GLU A 695 -10.64 38.13 -5.78
CA GLU A 695 -9.85 37.78 -4.60
C GLU A 695 -9.26 36.37 -4.65
N ILE A 696 -9.68 35.53 -5.61
CA ILE A 696 -9.29 34.11 -5.69
C ILE A 696 -7.93 34.00 -6.37
N GLY A 697 -6.95 33.44 -5.67
CA GLY A 697 -5.59 33.21 -6.17
C GLY A 697 -5.27 31.76 -6.57
N ILE A 698 -4.11 31.54 -7.17
CA ILE A 698 -3.67 30.20 -7.66
C ILE A 698 -3.49 29.15 -6.55
N HIS A 699 -3.40 29.59 -5.29
CA HIS A 699 -3.28 28.73 -4.11
C HIS A 699 -4.59 28.58 -3.32
N ASP A 700 -5.69 29.17 -3.80
CA ASP A 700 -7.00 28.99 -3.19
C ASP A 700 -7.69 27.74 -3.73
N PHE A 701 -8.40 27.01 -2.85
CA PHE A 701 -9.18 25.84 -3.26
C PHE A 701 -10.33 26.21 -4.20
N GLU A 702 -10.87 27.43 -4.07
CA GLU A 702 -11.91 27.97 -4.93
C GLU A 702 -11.46 28.24 -6.37
N ARG A 703 -10.16 28.16 -6.68
CA ARG A 703 -9.63 28.39 -8.04
C ARG A 703 -10.29 27.51 -9.10
N VAL A 704 -10.75 26.32 -8.72
CA VAL A 704 -11.40 25.33 -9.61
C VAL A 704 -12.68 25.87 -10.24
N VAL A 705 -13.28 26.89 -9.63
CA VAL A 705 -14.52 27.53 -10.09
C VAL A 705 -14.27 28.54 -11.20
N ILE A 706 -13.03 29.05 -11.31
CA ILE A 706 -12.65 30.04 -12.32
C ILE A 706 -12.42 29.34 -13.66
N THR A 707 -13.27 29.64 -14.63
CA THR A 707 -13.25 29.04 -15.97
C THR A 707 -12.75 30.03 -17.02
N ALA A 708 -12.35 29.53 -18.19
CA ALA A 708 -11.77 30.35 -19.25
C ALA A 708 -12.76 31.38 -19.86
N ASP A 709 -14.07 31.20 -19.64
CA ASP A 709 -15.14 32.12 -20.06
C ASP A 709 -15.48 33.19 -19.01
N ASP A 710 -14.86 33.16 -17.82
CA ASP A 710 -15.05 34.19 -16.81
C ASP A 710 -14.37 35.50 -17.21
N ASN A 711 -15.00 36.62 -16.84
CA ASN A 711 -14.54 37.97 -17.13
C ASN A 711 -14.74 38.83 -15.88
N PRO A 712 -13.96 38.59 -14.83
CA PRO A 712 -14.28 39.03 -13.48
C PRO A 712 -14.35 40.56 -13.35
N ILE A 713 -15.18 41.01 -12.41
CA ILE A 713 -15.25 42.41 -11.99
C ILE A 713 -14.09 42.66 -11.03
N ILE A 714 -13.13 43.47 -11.46
CA ILE A 714 -11.99 43.89 -10.65
C ILE A 714 -12.20 45.37 -10.29
N PRO A 715 -12.17 45.76 -9.01
CA PRO A 715 -12.26 47.16 -8.60
C PRO A 715 -11.17 48.03 -9.24
N GLU A 716 -11.50 49.25 -9.66
CA GLU A 716 -10.57 50.14 -10.40
C GLU A 716 -9.27 50.45 -9.66
N ASN A 717 -9.29 50.39 -8.32
CA ASN A 717 -8.14 50.60 -7.45
C ASN A 717 -7.21 49.38 -7.31
N ILE A 718 -7.52 48.23 -7.92
CA ILE A 718 -6.76 46.98 -7.81
C ILE A 718 -6.20 46.60 -9.19
N LYS A 719 -4.88 46.73 -9.34
CA LYS A 719 -4.18 46.39 -10.60
C LYS A 719 -3.69 44.94 -10.66
N ASP A 720 -3.22 44.41 -9.53
CA ASP A 720 -2.63 43.08 -9.43
C ASP A 720 -3.58 42.09 -8.75
N ALA A 721 -4.79 41.96 -9.29
CA ALA A 721 -5.79 41.05 -8.74
C ALA A 721 -5.34 39.57 -8.88
N PRO A 722 -5.38 38.76 -7.80
CA PRO A 722 -4.94 37.36 -7.81
C PRO A 722 -5.53 36.50 -8.94
N ILE A 723 -6.78 36.77 -9.34
CA ILE A 723 -7.48 36.01 -10.40
C ILE A 723 -6.79 36.08 -11.77
N LEU A 724 -6.02 37.15 -12.05
CA LEU A 724 -5.38 37.36 -13.34
C LEU A 724 -4.35 36.27 -13.67
N GLU A 725 -3.66 35.74 -12.66
CA GLU A 725 -2.71 34.64 -12.82
C GLU A 725 -3.44 33.34 -13.24
N ILE A 726 -4.59 33.06 -12.64
CA ILE A 726 -5.43 31.90 -12.95
C ILE A 726 -5.93 31.96 -14.40
N LEU A 727 -6.44 33.12 -14.83
CA LEU A 727 -6.94 33.31 -16.19
C LEU A 727 -5.84 33.15 -17.24
N LYS A 728 -4.61 33.59 -16.94
CA LYS A 728 -3.46 33.39 -17.82
C LYS A 728 -3.10 31.91 -17.95
N GLU A 729 -3.09 31.15 -16.85
CA GLU A 729 -2.84 29.70 -16.88
C GLU A 729 -3.91 28.94 -17.67
N ASN A 730 -5.19 29.28 -17.43
CA ASN A 730 -6.33 28.65 -18.11
C ASN A 730 -6.38 29.01 -19.61
N GLY A 731 -6.00 30.23 -19.98
CA GLY A 731 -5.93 30.67 -21.38
C GLY A 731 -4.77 30.08 -22.18
N SER A 732 -3.71 29.62 -21.51
CA SER A 732 -2.52 29.02 -22.15
C SER A 732 -2.67 27.52 -22.46
N LYS A 733 -3.75 26.88 -21.97
CA LYS A 733 -4.06 25.44 -22.18
C LYS A 733 -5.03 25.20 -23.36
N LYS A 734 -5.22 26.20 -24.24
CA LYS A 734 -6.07 26.11 -25.43
C LYS A 734 -5.29 25.74 -26.69
#